data_AF-A0A9R1B310-F1
#
_entry.id   AF-A0A9R1B310-F1
#
_cell.length_a   1.000
_cell.length_b   1.000
_cell.length_c   1.000
_cell.angle_alpha   90.00
_cell.angle_beta   90.00
_cell.angle_gamma   90.00
#
_symmetry.space_group_name_H-M   'P 1'
#
loop_
_entity.id
_entity.type
_entity.pdbx_description
1 polymer ?
#
loop_
_entity_poly.entity_id
_entity_poly.type
_entity_poly.pdbx_seq_one_letter_code
_entity_poly.pdbx_strand_id
1 'polypeptide(L)'
;MKYNSETYSCKLRLKSSPEDDVVPMQPGSGETHVFFPDSLGDDLIIDVSDTKGKPCGRVVAQVATMAEEPADKLRWWSIYREPEHELVGRIHLYVQYTTAADENNTKYGSVAETVAYDIVLEVAMKAQHIQQRNLVLQGSWKWLLTEFASYYGVSDAYTKLRYLSYIVDVATPTADWLNLVHELLLPVLMKSHGTATLSHQENRILGEVEEQIEQTLAMVFENYKCLDESLVSGLAEDFRPPTGLAASALEPAIKLYSLLHDVLSPEAQLRLCGYFQTAARKRSRRHMLETDEFVAGNSEGIKMDMVTFTTAYQKMKSLCHNIRNEIFTDIEIHNHHILPSFVDLPNLTAAIYSVELSNRLRSFLVACPPTGPSSPVADLVIATADFQKDLASWNICSIKAGVDAKELFHLYIVLWIEDKRRALLENCRLDKVKWSGVRTQHMTTPFVDEMYDLLKNTLTEYEVIICRWPEYIFVLENAIADIEKAVIDSLEKQYVDTLAPLKDCIAPKKFGLKYVQKLAKRNSTCPYVVPEDLGILLNTMKRLLDVLRPRIESHLRSWSSCIPHGGNSAAIGERLSEVTVTLRAKFRNYMQAVVEKLSENTRMQNTTKLKKIIQDSKGLVLESDIRGRMQELNDQLIGAINHMHKVSEVHVFVAICRGFWDRMGQDVLRFLENRKENKAWYKGARVAVSVLDDTFASQMQQLLGNTLQPKELEPPRSIMEVRSILCKDAPRQKNSGFYY
;
A
#
# COMPACT_ATOMS: atom_id res chain seq x y z
N MET A 1 -47.38 -82.44 -74.55
CA MET A 1 -46.82 -81.46 -75.50
C MET A 1 -45.44 -81.09 -74.98
N LYS A 2 -44.40 -81.25 -75.81
CA LYS A 2 -42.99 -81.33 -75.38
C LYS A 2 -42.49 -80.03 -74.73
N TYR A 3 -42.36 -80.07 -73.40
CA TYR A 3 -41.31 -79.42 -72.63
C TYR A 3 -40.65 -80.54 -71.82
N ASN A 4 -39.33 -80.73 -71.95
CA ASN A 4 -38.58 -81.61 -71.06
C ASN A 4 -38.70 -81.04 -69.65
N SER A 5 -39.36 -81.75 -68.72
CA SER A 5 -39.36 -81.35 -67.31
C SER A 5 -37.98 -81.66 -66.73
N GLU A 6 -37.09 -80.69 -66.70
CA GLU A 6 -35.85 -80.79 -65.92
C GLU A 6 -36.23 -80.79 -64.43
N THR A 7 -36.05 -81.92 -63.77
CA THR A 7 -36.28 -82.06 -62.33
C THR A 7 -35.06 -81.53 -61.60
N TYR A 8 -35.15 -80.33 -61.01
CA TYR A 8 -34.08 -79.77 -60.19
C TYR A 8 -34.13 -80.33 -58.77
N SER A 9 -33.02 -80.30 -58.04
CA SER A 9 -32.96 -80.62 -56.61
C SER A 9 -32.37 -79.45 -55.83
N CYS A 10 -32.95 -79.12 -54.69
CA CYS A 10 -32.49 -78.04 -53.83
C CYS A 10 -31.94 -78.59 -52.52
N LYS A 11 -30.83 -78.02 -52.05
CA LYS A 11 -30.25 -78.27 -50.74
C LYS A 11 -30.27 -76.98 -49.95
N LEU A 12 -31.04 -76.97 -48.86
CA LEU A 12 -31.27 -75.79 -48.04
C LEU A 12 -30.50 -75.91 -46.72
N ARG A 13 -29.92 -74.82 -46.25
CA ARG A 13 -29.30 -74.71 -44.92
C ARG A 13 -29.28 -73.28 -44.44
N LEU A 14 -29.19 -73.08 -43.14
CA LEU A 14 -28.86 -71.78 -42.58
C LEU A 14 -27.35 -71.58 -42.61
N LYS A 15 -26.92 -70.32 -42.69
CA LYS A 15 -25.49 -70.00 -42.64
C LYS A 15 -24.89 -70.27 -41.26
N SER A 16 -25.69 -70.14 -40.20
CA SER A 16 -25.29 -70.51 -38.84
C SER A 16 -25.29 -72.03 -38.57
N SER A 17 -26.05 -72.82 -39.34
CA SER A 17 -26.14 -74.28 -39.14
C SER A 17 -24.86 -75.00 -39.57
N PRO A 18 -24.49 -76.13 -38.91
CA PRO A 18 -23.36 -76.97 -39.32
C PRO A 18 -23.49 -77.42 -40.78
N GLU A 19 -22.37 -77.59 -41.51
CA GLU A 19 -22.40 -77.97 -42.94
C GLU A 19 -23.09 -79.33 -43.21
N ASP A 20 -23.22 -80.19 -42.20
CA ASP A 20 -23.90 -81.49 -42.30
C ASP A 20 -25.43 -81.39 -42.19
N ASP A 21 -25.98 -80.25 -41.75
CA ASP A 21 -27.41 -80.02 -41.52
C ASP A 21 -28.11 -79.47 -42.77
N VAL A 22 -27.95 -80.21 -43.88
CA VAL A 22 -28.48 -79.83 -45.19
C VAL A 22 -29.80 -80.55 -45.45
N VAL A 23 -30.83 -79.77 -45.73
CA VAL A 23 -32.19 -80.27 -46.00
C VAL A 23 -32.39 -80.39 -47.51
N PRO A 24 -32.50 -81.60 -48.07
CA PRO A 24 -32.85 -81.78 -49.47
C PRO A 24 -34.35 -81.54 -49.69
N MET A 25 -34.70 -80.74 -50.69
CA MET A 25 -36.08 -80.47 -51.10
C MET A 25 -36.23 -80.52 -52.61
N GLN A 26 -37.39 -81.00 -53.08
CA GLN A 26 -37.73 -81.06 -54.50
C GLN A 26 -38.61 -79.86 -54.91
N PRO A 27 -38.21 -79.02 -55.88
CA PRO A 27 -39.05 -77.92 -56.37
C PRO A 27 -40.42 -78.42 -56.86
N GLY A 28 -41.48 -77.80 -56.35
CA GLY A 28 -42.87 -78.15 -56.71
C GLY A 28 -43.45 -79.35 -55.97
N SER A 29 -42.72 -79.97 -55.02
CA SER A 29 -43.23 -81.08 -54.19
C SER A 29 -44.26 -80.64 -53.14
N GLY A 30 -44.27 -79.35 -52.76
CA GLY A 30 -45.06 -78.84 -51.63
C GLY A 30 -44.47 -79.19 -50.26
N GLU A 31 -43.25 -79.74 -50.20
CA GLU A 31 -42.55 -80.00 -48.95
C GLU A 31 -42.37 -78.70 -48.14
N THR A 32 -42.57 -78.79 -46.83
CA THR A 32 -42.39 -77.69 -45.89
C THR A 32 -41.33 -78.08 -44.87
N HIS A 33 -40.39 -77.18 -44.61
CA HIS A 33 -39.37 -77.38 -43.58
C HIS A 33 -39.28 -76.14 -42.68
N VAL A 34 -39.02 -76.37 -41.39
CA VAL A 34 -38.93 -75.31 -40.38
C VAL A 34 -37.47 -75.13 -40.00
N PHE A 35 -36.95 -73.92 -40.20
CA PHE A 35 -35.60 -73.53 -39.82
C PHE A 35 -35.63 -72.64 -38.57
N PHE A 36 -34.59 -72.73 -37.74
CA PHE A 36 -34.43 -71.92 -36.52
C PHE A 36 -33.17 -71.04 -36.66
N PRO A 37 -33.27 -69.79 -37.15
CA PRO A 37 -32.12 -68.91 -37.31
C PRO A 37 -31.62 -68.37 -35.96
N ASP A 38 -30.30 -68.21 -35.82
CA ASP A 38 -29.67 -67.71 -34.58
C ASP A 38 -29.94 -66.21 -34.35
N SER A 39 -30.10 -65.44 -35.44
CA SER A 39 -30.40 -64.01 -35.41
C SER A 39 -31.04 -63.54 -36.72
N LEU A 40 -31.53 -62.30 -36.77
CA LEU A 40 -32.03 -61.69 -38.00
C LEU A 40 -30.94 -61.50 -39.08
N GLY A 41 -29.66 -61.49 -38.69
CA GLY A 41 -28.52 -61.38 -39.61
C GLY A 41 -28.10 -62.72 -40.24
N ASP A 42 -28.83 -63.80 -39.98
CA ASP A 42 -28.59 -65.10 -40.59
C ASP A 42 -29.12 -65.17 -42.04
N ASP A 43 -28.58 -66.10 -42.83
CA ASP A 43 -28.90 -66.26 -44.25
C ASP A 43 -29.39 -67.68 -44.53
N LEU A 44 -30.53 -67.83 -45.22
CA LEU A 44 -30.95 -69.11 -45.79
C LEU A 44 -30.26 -69.31 -47.14
N ILE A 45 -29.41 -70.33 -47.21
CA ILE A 45 -28.67 -70.70 -48.42
C ILE A 45 -29.38 -71.86 -49.11
N ILE A 46 -29.65 -71.72 -50.41
CA ILE A 46 -30.26 -72.76 -51.24
C ILE A 46 -29.33 -73.07 -52.41
N ASP A 47 -28.73 -74.25 -52.40
CA ASP A 47 -27.93 -74.77 -53.51
C ASP A 47 -28.83 -75.58 -54.45
N VAL A 48 -28.93 -75.14 -55.71
CA VAL A 48 -29.76 -75.77 -56.76
C VAL A 48 -28.88 -76.64 -57.65
N SER A 49 -29.25 -77.90 -57.86
CA SER A 49 -28.53 -78.86 -58.70
C SER A 49 -29.45 -79.53 -59.73
N ASP A 50 -28.91 -79.93 -60.87
CA ASP A 50 -29.65 -80.66 -61.91
C ASP A 50 -29.89 -82.14 -61.55
N THR A 51 -30.64 -82.87 -62.40
CA THR A 51 -30.91 -84.32 -62.25
C THR A 51 -29.66 -85.20 -62.20
N LYS A 52 -28.49 -84.68 -62.59
CA LYS A 52 -27.19 -85.39 -62.59
C LYS A 52 -26.32 -84.98 -61.39
N GLY A 53 -26.85 -84.13 -60.48
CA GLY A 53 -26.15 -83.64 -59.30
C GLY A 53 -25.14 -82.53 -59.59
N LYS A 54 -25.19 -81.88 -60.76
CA LYS A 54 -24.32 -80.76 -61.09
C LYS A 54 -24.89 -79.46 -60.51
N PRO A 55 -24.07 -78.62 -59.81
CA PRO A 55 -24.56 -77.36 -59.25
C PRO A 55 -24.94 -76.38 -60.37
N CYS A 56 -26.17 -75.90 -60.33
CA CYS A 56 -26.73 -74.91 -61.26
C CYS A 56 -26.51 -73.48 -60.77
N GLY A 57 -26.64 -73.25 -59.47
CA GLY A 57 -26.44 -71.96 -58.81
C GLY A 57 -26.91 -71.97 -57.36
N ARG A 58 -26.70 -70.86 -56.67
CA ARG A 58 -27.00 -70.64 -55.26
C ARG A 58 -27.94 -69.45 -55.10
N VAL A 59 -28.83 -69.56 -54.12
CA VAL A 59 -29.65 -68.44 -53.61
C VAL A 59 -29.20 -68.16 -52.19
N VAL A 60 -29.06 -66.88 -51.86
CA VAL A 60 -28.83 -66.41 -50.49
C VAL A 60 -29.99 -65.51 -50.14
N ALA A 61 -30.81 -65.96 -49.20
CA ALA A 61 -32.03 -65.28 -48.79
C ALA A 61 -31.91 -64.83 -47.33
N GLN A 62 -31.78 -63.53 -47.12
CA GLN A 62 -31.52 -62.95 -45.79
C GLN A 62 -32.75 -63.07 -44.90
N VAL A 63 -32.59 -63.59 -43.68
CA VAL A 63 -33.71 -63.74 -42.73
C VAL A 63 -34.33 -62.38 -42.40
N ALA A 64 -33.53 -61.31 -42.29
CA ALA A 64 -34.02 -59.93 -42.12
C ALA A 64 -35.05 -59.52 -43.18
N THR A 65 -34.77 -59.78 -44.46
CA THR A 65 -35.70 -59.43 -45.55
C THR A 65 -36.99 -60.23 -45.49
N MET A 66 -36.95 -61.48 -45.03
CA MET A 66 -38.15 -62.31 -44.82
C MET A 66 -38.99 -61.79 -43.65
N ALA A 67 -38.35 -61.20 -42.63
CA ALA A 67 -39.00 -60.67 -41.44
C ALA A 67 -39.68 -59.30 -41.67
N GLU A 68 -39.18 -58.45 -42.57
CA GLU A 68 -39.69 -57.08 -42.79
C GLU A 68 -41.11 -57.01 -43.40
N GLU A 69 -41.51 -57.99 -44.23
CA GLU A 69 -42.80 -57.99 -44.93
C GLU A 69 -43.55 -59.35 -44.78
N PRO A 70 -44.06 -59.69 -43.58
CA PRO A 70 -44.70 -60.99 -43.31
C PRO A 70 -46.02 -61.22 -44.06
N ALA A 71 -46.59 -60.17 -44.68
CA ALA A 71 -47.79 -60.25 -45.49
C ALA A 71 -47.55 -60.88 -46.87
N ASP A 72 -46.34 -60.74 -47.42
CA ASP A 72 -45.96 -61.34 -48.71
C ASP A 72 -45.24 -62.67 -48.50
N LYS A 73 -46.05 -63.72 -48.37
CA LYS A 73 -45.58 -65.09 -48.08
C LYS A 73 -44.91 -65.76 -49.27
N LEU A 74 -44.97 -65.19 -50.48
CA LEU A 74 -44.56 -65.87 -51.71
C LEU A 74 -43.64 -64.96 -52.53
N ARG A 75 -42.32 -65.21 -52.48
CA ARG A 75 -41.31 -64.28 -53.03
C ARG A 75 -40.40 -64.93 -54.06
N TRP A 76 -40.03 -64.14 -55.08
CA TRP A 76 -39.06 -64.52 -56.09
C TRP A 76 -37.64 -64.18 -55.65
N TRP A 77 -36.76 -65.18 -55.69
CA TRP A 77 -35.36 -65.05 -55.38
C TRP A 77 -34.50 -65.33 -56.60
N SER A 78 -33.49 -64.51 -56.81
CA SER A 78 -32.52 -64.69 -57.90
C SER A 78 -31.52 -65.80 -57.57
N ILE A 79 -31.28 -66.68 -58.53
CA ILE A 79 -30.26 -67.74 -58.45
C ILE A 79 -28.99 -67.22 -59.14
N TYR A 80 -27.88 -67.24 -58.42
CA TYR A 80 -26.58 -66.79 -58.92
C TYR A 80 -25.60 -67.95 -59.02
N ARG A 81 -24.76 -67.98 -60.07
CA ARG A 81 -23.66 -68.94 -60.17
C ARG A 81 -22.39 -68.34 -59.57
N GLU A 82 -21.91 -68.92 -58.49
CA GLU A 82 -20.63 -68.56 -57.87
C GLU A 82 -19.46 -69.32 -58.51
N PRO A 83 -18.24 -68.73 -58.63
CA PRO A 83 -17.80 -67.44 -58.09
C PRO A 83 -18.01 -66.22 -59.03
N GLU A 84 -18.60 -66.41 -60.20
CA GLU A 84 -18.75 -65.36 -61.24
C GLU A 84 -19.95 -64.42 -60.99
N HIS A 85 -20.76 -64.72 -59.97
CA HIS A 85 -21.98 -64.01 -59.57
C HIS A 85 -22.95 -63.74 -60.74
N GLU A 86 -23.01 -64.68 -61.70
CA GLU A 86 -23.88 -64.57 -62.88
C GLU A 86 -25.32 -64.92 -62.52
N LEU A 87 -26.30 -64.10 -62.90
CA LEU A 87 -27.73 -64.38 -62.72
C LEU A 87 -28.16 -65.52 -63.67
N VAL A 88 -28.38 -66.71 -63.13
CA VAL A 88 -28.69 -67.93 -63.91
C VAL A 88 -30.16 -68.34 -63.86
N GLY A 89 -30.95 -67.76 -62.97
CA GLY A 89 -32.39 -68.07 -62.87
C GLY A 89 -33.08 -67.38 -61.71
N ARG A 90 -34.32 -67.80 -61.45
CA ARG A 90 -35.10 -67.38 -60.27
C ARG A 90 -35.84 -68.58 -59.67
N ILE A 91 -35.95 -68.61 -58.35
CA ILE A 91 -36.75 -69.57 -57.57
C ILE A 91 -37.88 -68.83 -56.85
N HIS A 92 -39.02 -69.49 -56.70
CA HIS A 92 -40.15 -68.96 -55.95
C HIS A 92 -40.25 -69.69 -54.62
N LEU A 93 -40.18 -68.97 -53.50
CA LEU A 93 -40.22 -69.55 -52.17
C LEU A 93 -41.47 -69.09 -51.43
N TYR A 94 -42.21 -70.05 -50.87
CA TYR A 94 -43.20 -69.75 -49.85
C TYR A 94 -42.50 -69.72 -48.50
N VAL A 95 -42.40 -68.54 -47.88
CA VAL A 95 -41.73 -68.35 -46.60
C VAL A 95 -42.73 -67.78 -45.62
N GLN A 96 -42.90 -68.46 -44.49
CA GLN A 96 -43.63 -67.96 -43.35
C GLN A 96 -42.64 -67.77 -42.21
N TYR A 97 -42.35 -66.51 -41.87
CA TYR A 97 -41.56 -66.15 -40.70
C TYR A 97 -42.48 -65.95 -39.50
N THR A 98 -42.26 -66.73 -38.45
CA THR A 98 -43.00 -66.65 -37.18
C THR A 98 -41.99 -66.46 -36.05
N THR A 99 -42.13 -65.39 -35.29
CA THR A 99 -41.39 -65.22 -34.04
C THR A 99 -42.28 -65.69 -32.90
N ALA A 100 -41.69 -66.12 -31.77
CA ALA A 100 -42.44 -66.52 -30.57
C ALA A 100 -43.30 -65.39 -29.95
N ALA A 101 -43.32 -64.20 -30.55
CA ALA A 101 -44.20 -63.09 -30.21
C ALA A 101 -45.39 -63.07 -31.17
N ASP A 102 -46.20 -64.14 -31.18
CA ASP A 102 -47.48 -64.10 -31.86
C ASP A 102 -48.49 -63.30 -31.00
N GLU A 103 -49.08 -62.31 -31.68
CA GLU A 103 -50.30 -61.55 -31.37
C GLU A 103 -50.25 -60.47 -30.25
N ASN A 104 -50.45 -59.21 -30.68
CA ASN A 104 -50.84 -58.01 -29.91
C ASN A 104 -49.78 -57.06 -29.30
N ASN A 105 -48.52 -57.05 -29.73
CA ASN A 105 -47.58 -56.00 -29.28
C ASN A 105 -46.88 -55.25 -30.41
N THR A 106 -47.64 -54.47 -31.18
CA THR A 106 -47.14 -53.40 -32.07
C THR A 106 -46.56 -52.18 -31.31
N LYS A 107 -46.07 -52.36 -30.07
CA LYS A 107 -45.55 -51.28 -29.22
C LYS A 107 -44.08 -51.39 -28.79
N TYR A 108 -43.38 -52.49 -29.10
CA TYR A 108 -41.99 -52.65 -28.68
C TYR A 108 -41.11 -52.98 -29.89
N GLY A 109 -40.37 -51.98 -30.37
CA GLY A 109 -39.32 -52.18 -31.38
C GLY A 109 -38.10 -52.90 -30.78
N SER A 110 -37.18 -53.35 -31.63
CA SER A 110 -35.89 -53.87 -31.18
C SER A 110 -35.15 -52.79 -30.38
N VAL A 111 -34.74 -53.11 -29.15
CA VAL A 111 -33.98 -52.21 -28.29
C VAL A 111 -32.50 -52.56 -28.42
N ALA A 112 -31.68 -51.59 -28.83
CA ALA A 112 -30.23 -51.77 -28.85
C ALA A 112 -29.69 -52.05 -27.44
N GLU A 113 -28.66 -52.88 -27.33
CA GLU A 113 -28.09 -53.35 -26.06
C GLU A 113 -27.60 -52.18 -25.19
N THR A 114 -27.09 -51.13 -25.81
CA THR A 114 -26.69 -49.87 -25.13
C THR A 114 -27.89 -49.10 -24.58
N VAL A 115 -29.03 -49.08 -25.28
CA VAL A 115 -30.26 -48.44 -24.80
C VAL A 115 -30.88 -49.23 -23.66
N ALA A 116 -30.83 -50.56 -23.72
CA ALA A 116 -31.26 -51.41 -22.61
C ALA A 116 -30.37 -51.20 -21.38
N TYR A 117 -29.04 -51.12 -21.57
CA TYR A 117 -28.09 -50.81 -20.49
C TYR A 117 -28.37 -49.44 -19.85
N ASP A 118 -28.60 -48.40 -20.67
CA ASP A 118 -28.94 -47.06 -20.20
C ASP A 118 -30.16 -47.06 -19.28
N ILE A 119 -31.22 -47.80 -19.65
CA ILE A 119 -32.44 -47.91 -18.83
C ILE A 119 -32.15 -48.61 -17.50
N VAL A 120 -31.40 -49.72 -17.51
CA VAL A 120 -31.04 -50.44 -16.28
C VAL A 120 -30.18 -49.55 -15.38
N LEU A 121 -29.26 -48.79 -15.97
CA LEU A 121 -28.43 -47.84 -15.25
C LEU A 121 -29.28 -46.72 -14.64
N GLU A 122 -30.18 -46.11 -15.40
CA GLU A 122 -31.05 -45.05 -14.91
C GLU A 122 -31.92 -45.53 -13.72
N VAL A 123 -32.47 -46.73 -13.82
CA VAL A 123 -33.26 -47.36 -12.74
C VAL A 123 -32.38 -47.62 -11.52
N ALA A 124 -31.15 -48.12 -11.71
CA ALA A 124 -30.20 -48.33 -10.62
C ALA A 124 -29.85 -47.01 -9.91
N MET A 125 -29.57 -45.95 -10.66
CA MET A 125 -29.27 -44.61 -10.12
C MET A 125 -30.44 -44.08 -9.28
N LYS A 126 -31.67 -44.21 -9.80
CA LYS A 126 -32.90 -43.75 -9.10
C LYS A 126 -33.20 -44.59 -7.86
N ALA A 127 -33.07 -45.92 -7.95
CA ALA A 127 -33.37 -46.84 -6.87
C ALA A 127 -32.39 -46.71 -5.69
N GLN A 128 -31.14 -46.36 -5.97
CA GLN A 128 -30.13 -46.11 -4.93
C GLN A 128 -30.05 -44.65 -4.48
N HIS A 129 -30.94 -43.79 -4.98
CA HIS A 129 -30.95 -42.36 -4.71
C HIS A 129 -29.56 -41.73 -4.84
N ILE A 130 -28.89 -41.99 -5.97
CA ILE A 130 -27.61 -41.38 -6.27
C ILE A 130 -27.81 -39.86 -6.42
N GLN A 131 -27.17 -39.12 -5.53
CA GLN A 131 -27.32 -37.68 -5.32
C GLN A 131 -25.97 -37.09 -4.87
N GLN A 132 -25.95 -35.79 -4.60
CA GLN A 132 -24.82 -35.08 -4.01
C GLN A 132 -24.31 -35.85 -2.77
N ARG A 133 -23.03 -36.25 -2.74
CA ARG A 133 -22.35 -37.09 -1.71
C ARG A 133 -22.59 -38.61 -1.72
N ASN A 134 -23.57 -39.13 -2.48
CA ASN A 134 -23.77 -40.58 -2.64
C ASN A 134 -23.59 -40.96 -4.11
N LEU A 135 -22.34 -41.12 -4.53
CA LEU A 135 -21.95 -41.21 -5.94
C LEU A 135 -21.58 -42.63 -6.40
N VAL A 136 -21.66 -43.64 -5.53
CA VAL A 136 -21.16 -44.99 -5.81
C VAL A 136 -22.31 -45.99 -5.79
N LEU A 137 -22.53 -46.67 -6.91
CA LEU A 137 -23.42 -47.83 -6.97
C LEU A 137 -22.88 -48.98 -6.11
N GLN A 138 -23.74 -49.56 -5.27
CA GLN A 138 -23.36 -50.69 -4.39
C GLN A 138 -24.32 -51.88 -4.51
N GLY A 139 -23.86 -53.07 -4.08
CA GLY A 139 -24.72 -54.24 -3.94
C GLY A 139 -25.27 -54.81 -5.26
N SER A 140 -26.53 -55.23 -5.24
CA SER A 140 -27.18 -55.97 -6.33
C SER A 140 -27.27 -55.21 -7.65
N TRP A 141 -27.41 -53.88 -7.61
CA TRP A 141 -27.46 -53.04 -8.80
C TRP A 141 -26.13 -52.96 -9.54
N LYS A 142 -25.01 -52.83 -8.80
CA LYS A 142 -23.66 -52.85 -9.38
C LYS A 142 -23.37 -54.21 -10.03
N TRP A 143 -23.73 -55.29 -9.35
CA TRP A 143 -23.60 -56.65 -9.89
C TRP A 143 -24.41 -56.80 -11.18
N LEU A 144 -25.69 -56.42 -11.17
CA LEU A 144 -26.58 -56.54 -12.32
C LEU A 144 -26.03 -55.80 -13.55
N LEU A 145 -25.56 -54.57 -13.39
CA LEU A 145 -24.98 -53.79 -14.49
C LEU A 145 -23.69 -54.43 -15.03
N THR A 146 -22.86 -54.99 -14.16
CA THR A 146 -21.61 -55.66 -14.55
C THR A 146 -21.90 -56.93 -15.36
N GLU A 147 -22.81 -57.78 -14.88
CA GLU A 147 -23.22 -58.99 -15.59
C GLU A 147 -23.95 -58.67 -16.89
N PHE A 148 -24.82 -57.66 -16.90
CA PHE A 148 -25.52 -57.22 -18.10
C PHE A 148 -24.53 -56.78 -19.18
N ALA A 149 -23.57 -55.92 -18.83
CA ALA A 149 -22.56 -55.44 -19.77
C ALA A 149 -21.72 -56.58 -20.33
N SER A 150 -21.30 -57.53 -19.47
CA SER A 150 -20.52 -58.70 -19.88
C SER A 150 -21.31 -59.65 -20.78
N TYR A 151 -22.59 -59.88 -20.49
CA TYR A 151 -23.44 -60.82 -21.22
C TYR A 151 -23.84 -60.29 -22.60
N TYR A 152 -24.20 -59.00 -22.68
CA TYR A 152 -24.65 -58.37 -23.93
C TYR A 152 -23.54 -57.64 -24.70
N GLY A 153 -22.29 -57.74 -24.26
CA GLY A 153 -21.12 -57.18 -24.97
C GLY A 153 -21.06 -55.65 -24.99
N VAL A 154 -21.64 -54.98 -23.99
CA VAL A 154 -21.53 -53.52 -23.85
C VAL A 154 -20.10 -53.17 -23.44
N SER A 155 -19.46 -52.28 -24.19
CA SER A 155 -18.06 -51.89 -23.97
C SER A 155 -17.86 -51.28 -22.58
N ASP A 156 -16.76 -51.65 -21.91
CA ASP A 156 -16.35 -51.07 -20.62
C ASP A 156 -16.20 -49.54 -20.69
N ALA A 157 -15.70 -48.99 -21.81
CA ALA A 157 -15.61 -47.55 -22.01
C ALA A 157 -16.99 -46.89 -22.08
N TYR A 158 -17.95 -47.53 -22.78
CA TYR A 158 -19.34 -47.06 -22.83
C TYR A 158 -19.99 -47.07 -21.44
N THR A 159 -19.84 -48.15 -20.67
CA THR A 159 -20.43 -48.23 -19.32
C THR A 159 -19.94 -47.14 -18.39
N LYS A 160 -18.63 -46.83 -18.43
CA LYS A 160 -17.99 -45.77 -17.63
C LYS A 160 -18.40 -44.38 -18.09
N LEU A 161 -18.39 -44.12 -19.40
CA LEU A 161 -18.83 -42.84 -19.97
C LEU A 161 -20.30 -42.56 -19.67
N ARG A 162 -21.15 -43.59 -19.75
CA ARG A 162 -22.56 -43.43 -19.41
C ARG A 162 -22.76 -43.17 -17.92
N TYR A 163 -22.06 -43.89 -17.07
CA TYR A 163 -22.06 -43.64 -15.63
C TYR A 163 -21.58 -42.22 -15.28
N LEU A 164 -20.50 -41.76 -15.93
CA LEU A 164 -20.01 -40.39 -15.84
C LEU A 164 -21.06 -39.36 -16.26
N SER A 165 -21.75 -39.56 -17.39
CA SER A 165 -22.78 -38.60 -17.84
C SER A 165 -23.85 -38.34 -16.76
N TYR A 166 -24.26 -39.37 -16.02
CA TYR A 166 -25.20 -39.21 -14.90
C TYR A 166 -24.58 -38.55 -13.66
N ILE A 167 -23.32 -38.83 -13.33
CA ILE A 167 -22.65 -38.24 -12.15
C ILE A 167 -22.33 -36.77 -12.39
N VAL A 168 -21.99 -36.40 -13.61
CA VAL A 168 -21.65 -35.03 -13.96
C VAL A 168 -22.90 -34.14 -13.98
N ASP A 169 -24.09 -34.67 -14.27
CA ASP A 169 -25.36 -33.96 -14.06
C ASP A 169 -25.60 -33.57 -12.58
N VAL A 170 -24.93 -34.24 -11.64
CA VAL A 170 -24.98 -33.97 -10.19
C VAL A 170 -23.66 -33.35 -9.70
N ALA A 171 -22.90 -32.70 -10.60
CA ALA A 171 -21.60 -32.13 -10.29
C ALA A 171 -21.62 -31.23 -9.06
N THR A 172 -20.74 -31.54 -8.11
CA THR A 172 -20.45 -30.68 -6.95
C THR A 172 -18.93 -30.58 -6.79
N PRO A 173 -18.40 -29.40 -6.44
CA PRO A 173 -16.96 -29.15 -6.25
C PRO A 173 -16.44 -29.79 -4.96
N THR A 174 -16.54 -31.11 -4.85
CA THR A 174 -16.17 -31.92 -3.68
C THR A 174 -15.05 -32.90 -4.05
N ALA A 175 -14.16 -33.20 -3.11
CA ALA A 175 -13.06 -34.13 -3.34
C ALA A 175 -13.55 -35.53 -3.75
N ASP A 176 -14.63 -36.02 -3.15
CA ASP A 176 -15.21 -37.33 -3.44
C ASP A 176 -15.66 -37.43 -4.90
N TRP A 177 -16.31 -36.38 -5.41
CA TRP A 177 -16.75 -36.31 -6.81
C TRP A 177 -15.57 -36.24 -7.78
N LEU A 178 -14.59 -35.35 -7.51
CA LEU A 178 -13.43 -35.16 -8.38
C LEU A 178 -12.56 -36.43 -8.48
N ASN A 179 -12.36 -37.14 -7.37
CA ASN A 179 -11.62 -38.40 -7.37
C ASN A 179 -12.36 -39.50 -8.16
N LEU A 180 -13.68 -39.62 -7.98
CA LEU A 180 -14.48 -40.59 -8.71
C LEU A 180 -14.48 -40.33 -10.22
N VAL A 181 -14.61 -39.06 -10.63
CA VAL A 181 -14.52 -38.68 -12.06
C VAL A 181 -13.16 -39.03 -12.63
N HIS A 182 -12.07 -38.72 -11.90
CA HIS A 182 -10.72 -39.07 -12.32
C HIS A 182 -10.54 -40.59 -12.48
N GLU A 183 -11.03 -41.40 -11.54
CA GLU A 183 -10.95 -42.88 -11.60
C GLU A 183 -11.70 -43.46 -12.81
N LEU A 184 -12.85 -42.90 -13.15
CA LEU A 184 -13.67 -43.38 -14.28
C LEU A 184 -13.13 -42.92 -15.64
N LEU A 185 -12.56 -41.72 -15.70
CA LEU A 185 -12.10 -41.09 -16.95
C LEU A 185 -10.70 -41.58 -17.37
N LEU A 186 -9.79 -41.80 -16.42
CA LEU A 186 -8.42 -42.28 -16.69
C LEU A 186 -8.36 -43.51 -17.63
N PRO A 187 -9.05 -44.63 -17.38
CA PRO A 187 -8.99 -45.79 -18.26
C PRO A 187 -9.60 -45.54 -19.64
N VAL A 188 -10.57 -44.63 -19.77
CA VAL A 188 -11.21 -44.29 -21.05
C VAL A 188 -10.25 -43.51 -21.94
N LEU A 189 -9.54 -42.53 -21.37
CA LEU A 189 -8.54 -41.74 -22.10
C LEU A 189 -7.33 -42.58 -22.49
N MET A 190 -6.85 -43.49 -21.62
CA MET A 190 -5.77 -44.42 -21.98
C MET A 190 -6.13 -45.32 -23.17
N LYS A 191 -7.41 -45.71 -23.31
CA LYS A 191 -7.90 -46.49 -24.46
C LYS A 191 -7.92 -45.65 -25.74
N SER A 192 -8.35 -44.39 -25.65
CA SER A 192 -8.36 -43.43 -26.78
C SER A 192 -6.97 -43.18 -27.37
N HIS A 193 -5.93 -43.13 -26.52
CA HIS A 193 -4.53 -42.94 -26.94
C HIS A 193 -3.81 -44.25 -27.36
N GLY A 194 -4.47 -45.41 -27.26
CA GLY A 194 -3.92 -46.73 -27.60
C GLY A 194 -4.31 -47.24 -28.99
N THR A 195 -4.18 -48.55 -29.23
CA THR A 195 -4.50 -49.21 -30.52
C THR A 195 -6.00 -49.45 -30.74
N ALA A 196 -6.85 -49.18 -29.74
CA ALA A 196 -8.30 -49.43 -29.80
C ALA A 196 -9.07 -48.10 -29.77
N THR A 197 -9.55 -47.66 -30.93
CA THR A 197 -10.30 -46.41 -31.08
C THR A 197 -11.69 -46.48 -30.43
N LEU A 198 -12.08 -45.43 -29.70
CA LEU A 198 -13.44 -45.25 -29.19
C LEU A 198 -14.46 -45.17 -30.35
N SER A 199 -15.66 -45.68 -30.13
CA SER A 199 -16.77 -45.57 -31.08
C SER A 199 -17.26 -44.12 -31.22
N HIS A 200 -18.00 -43.82 -32.29
CA HIS A 200 -18.59 -42.48 -32.49
C HIS A 200 -19.53 -42.08 -31.33
N GLN A 201 -20.31 -43.02 -30.80
CA GLN A 201 -21.21 -42.76 -29.67
C GLN A 201 -20.42 -42.47 -28.39
N GLU A 202 -19.35 -43.23 -28.13
CA GLU A 202 -18.46 -42.99 -26.98
C GLU A 202 -17.76 -41.63 -27.08
N ASN A 203 -17.23 -41.27 -28.26
CA ASN A 203 -16.61 -39.96 -28.47
C ASN A 203 -17.59 -38.79 -28.27
N ARG A 204 -18.85 -38.96 -28.67
CA ARG A 204 -19.89 -37.95 -28.42
C ARG A 204 -20.13 -37.75 -26.93
N ILE A 205 -20.33 -38.85 -26.19
CA ILE A 205 -20.58 -38.80 -24.74
C ILE A 205 -19.34 -38.24 -24.02
N LEU A 206 -18.12 -38.64 -24.44
CA LEU A 206 -16.88 -38.12 -23.88
C LEU A 206 -16.78 -36.61 -24.05
N GLY A 207 -17.07 -36.06 -25.23
CA GLY A 207 -17.04 -34.60 -25.44
C GLY A 207 -18.05 -33.83 -24.59
N GLU A 208 -19.26 -34.36 -24.41
CA GLU A 208 -20.29 -33.77 -23.53
C GLU A 208 -19.84 -33.79 -22.05
N VAL A 209 -19.27 -34.92 -21.61
CA VAL A 209 -18.74 -35.10 -20.26
C VAL A 209 -17.53 -34.19 -20.01
N GLU A 210 -16.60 -34.08 -20.96
CA GLU A 210 -15.44 -33.19 -20.86
C GLU A 210 -15.87 -31.72 -20.71
N GLU A 211 -16.84 -31.25 -21.49
CA GLU A 211 -17.34 -29.88 -21.38
C GLU A 211 -17.90 -29.58 -19.99
N GLN A 212 -18.69 -30.48 -19.42
CA GLN A 212 -19.25 -30.30 -18.08
C GLN A 212 -18.18 -30.43 -16.98
N ILE A 213 -17.18 -31.29 -17.14
CA ILE A 213 -16.03 -31.38 -16.23
C ILE A 213 -15.24 -30.07 -16.26
N GLU A 214 -14.97 -29.50 -17.43
CA GLU A 214 -14.29 -28.20 -17.57
C GLU A 214 -15.04 -27.09 -16.83
N GLN A 215 -16.37 -27.03 -16.96
CA GLN A 215 -17.20 -26.06 -16.24
C GLN A 215 -17.07 -26.23 -14.71
N THR A 216 -17.02 -27.49 -14.24
CA THR A 216 -16.85 -27.78 -12.82
C THR A 216 -15.45 -27.44 -12.33
N LEU A 217 -14.41 -27.76 -13.09
CA LEU A 217 -13.03 -27.38 -12.77
C LEU A 217 -12.87 -25.86 -12.71
N ALA A 218 -13.44 -25.12 -13.67
CA ALA A 218 -13.49 -23.66 -13.63
C ALA A 218 -14.16 -23.18 -12.33
N MET A 219 -15.30 -23.75 -11.95
CA MET A 219 -15.98 -23.42 -10.71
C MET A 219 -15.14 -23.69 -9.46
N VAL A 220 -14.41 -24.82 -9.41
CA VAL A 220 -13.52 -25.17 -8.30
C VAL A 220 -12.38 -24.17 -8.18
N PHE A 221 -11.65 -23.92 -9.28
CA PHE A 221 -10.49 -23.04 -9.28
C PHE A 221 -10.86 -21.56 -9.06
N GLU A 222 -11.99 -21.10 -9.62
CA GLU A 222 -12.47 -19.72 -9.42
C GLU A 222 -12.96 -19.45 -7.99
N ASN A 223 -13.24 -20.50 -7.21
CA ASN A 223 -13.75 -20.38 -5.84
C ASN A 223 -12.91 -21.16 -4.82
N TYR A 224 -11.62 -21.39 -5.09
CA TYR A 224 -10.74 -22.27 -4.29
C TYR A 224 -10.67 -21.96 -2.77
N LYS A 225 -10.90 -20.71 -2.36
CA LYS A 225 -10.95 -20.30 -0.94
C LYS A 225 -12.32 -20.47 -0.27
N CYS A 226 -13.36 -20.75 -1.06
CA CYS A 226 -14.74 -20.92 -0.59
C CYS A 226 -15.20 -22.38 -0.67
N LEU A 227 -14.31 -23.32 -1.02
CA LEU A 227 -14.61 -24.74 -1.06
C LEU A 227 -14.75 -25.28 0.37
N ASP A 228 -15.85 -25.98 0.65
CA ASP A 228 -16.15 -26.54 1.96
C ASP A 228 -16.79 -27.92 1.83
N GLU A 229 -16.08 -28.95 2.31
CA GLU A 229 -16.56 -30.33 2.28
C GLU A 229 -17.71 -30.62 3.26
N SER A 230 -17.92 -29.77 4.26
CA SER A 230 -19.03 -29.97 5.19
C SER A 230 -20.39 -29.63 4.56
N LEU A 231 -20.39 -28.91 3.44
CA LEU A 231 -21.58 -28.49 2.73
C LEU A 231 -21.94 -29.48 1.60
N VAL A 232 -23.25 -29.65 1.40
CA VAL A 232 -23.80 -30.51 0.35
C VAL A 232 -23.45 -29.98 -1.04
N SER A 233 -23.40 -28.65 -1.19
CA SER A 233 -23.00 -27.96 -2.43
C SER A 233 -21.49 -27.91 -2.66
N GLY A 234 -20.66 -28.23 -1.67
CA GLY A 234 -19.20 -28.05 -1.75
C GLY A 234 -18.72 -26.59 -1.72
N LEU A 235 -19.63 -25.60 -1.66
CA LEU A 235 -19.32 -24.17 -1.70
C LEU A 235 -19.97 -23.43 -0.53
N ALA A 236 -19.16 -22.65 0.19
CA ALA A 236 -19.63 -21.69 1.17
C ALA A 236 -20.20 -20.44 0.50
N GLU A 237 -21.49 -20.15 0.76
CA GLU A 237 -22.16 -18.93 0.26
C GLU A 237 -21.76 -17.68 1.07
N ASP A 238 -21.49 -17.87 2.36
CA ASP A 238 -21.06 -16.81 3.29
C ASP A 238 -19.66 -16.29 2.97
N PHE A 239 -19.49 -14.97 2.98
CA PHE A 239 -18.16 -14.37 2.88
C PHE A 239 -17.42 -14.52 4.21
N ARG A 240 -16.54 -15.52 4.29
CA ARG A 240 -15.70 -15.74 5.46
C ARG A 240 -14.25 -15.34 5.19
N PRO A 241 -13.54 -14.84 6.21
CA PRO A 241 -12.09 -14.68 6.13
C PRO A 241 -11.47 -16.04 5.77
N PRO A 242 -10.52 -16.07 4.82
CA PRO A 242 -9.89 -17.32 4.42
C PRO A 242 -9.08 -17.91 5.58
N THR A 243 -9.18 -19.23 5.77
CA THR A 243 -8.60 -19.98 6.89
C THR A 243 -7.14 -20.41 6.67
N GLY A 244 -6.53 -20.03 5.53
CA GLY A 244 -5.14 -20.39 5.19
C GLY A 244 -4.91 -21.86 4.82
N LEU A 245 -5.92 -22.72 5.02
CA LEU A 245 -5.88 -24.14 4.69
C LEU A 245 -6.25 -24.37 3.23
N ALA A 246 -5.49 -25.23 2.55
CA ALA A 246 -5.88 -25.67 1.22
C ALA A 246 -7.10 -26.60 1.30
N ALA A 247 -8.13 -26.31 0.50
CA ALA A 247 -9.31 -27.16 0.44
C ALA A 247 -8.97 -28.55 -0.12
N SER A 248 -9.57 -29.59 0.45
CA SER A 248 -9.36 -30.99 0.03
C SER A 248 -9.74 -31.25 -1.42
N ALA A 249 -10.69 -30.51 -1.98
CA ALA A 249 -11.09 -30.61 -3.38
C ALA A 249 -10.05 -30.04 -4.36
N LEU A 250 -9.09 -29.21 -3.91
CA LEU A 250 -8.13 -28.55 -4.80
C LEU A 250 -7.11 -29.53 -5.40
N GLU A 251 -6.61 -30.49 -4.61
CA GLU A 251 -5.65 -31.48 -5.10
C GLU A 251 -6.27 -32.44 -6.15
N PRO A 252 -7.44 -33.06 -5.91
CA PRO A 252 -8.16 -33.83 -6.93
C PRO A 252 -8.47 -33.04 -8.20
N ALA A 253 -8.81 -31.75 -8.09
CA ALA A 253 -9.08 -30.91 -9.24
C ALA A 253 -7.84 -30.72 -10.13
N ILE A 254 -6.65 -30.55 -9.52
CA ILE A 254 -5.39 -30.42 -10.27
C ILE A 254 -5.02 -31.73 -10.95
N LYS A 255 -5.24 -32.88 -10.30
CA LYS A 255 -5.03 -34.21 -10.90
C LYS A 255 -5.94 -34.38 -12.12
N LEU A 256 -7.22 -34.06 -12.00
CA LEU A 256 -8.18 -34.14 -13.10
C LEU A 256 -7.85 -33.15 -14.23
N TYR A 257 -7.44 -31.92 -13.89
CA TYR A 257 -6.99 -30.95 -14.88
C TYR A 257 -5.75 -31.43 -15.65
N SER A 258 -4.80 -32.07 -14.96
CA SER A 258 -3.59 -32.63 -15.57
C SER A 258 -3.85 -33.86 -16.43
N LEU A 259 -5.00 -34.52 -16.23
CA LEU A 259 -5.45 -35.64 -17.05
C LEU A 259 -6.07 -35.15 -18.37
N LEU A 260 -6.81 -34.04 -18.33
CA LEU A 260 -7.51 -33.45 -19.48
C LEU A 260 -6.62 -32.57 -20.36
N HIS A 261 -5.63 -31.89 -19.75
CA HIS A 261 -4.77 -30.94 -20.46
C HIS A 261 -3.31 -31.34 -20.43
N ASP A 262 -2.60 -31.06 -21.51
CA ASP A 262 -1.14 -31.06 -21.50
C ASP A 262 -0.64 -29.89 -20.66
N VAL A 263 -0.20 -30.19 -19.44
CA VAL A 263 0.31 -29.24 -18.45
C VAL A 263 1.61 -28.55 -18.93
N LEU A 264 2.29 -29.07 -19.95
CA LEU A 264 3.44 -28.44 -20.58
C LEU A 264 3.04 -27.42 -21.65
N SER A 265 1.79 -27.45 -22.13
CA SER A 265 1.29 -26.49 -23.12
C SER A 265 1.09 -25.10 -22.50
N PRO A 266 1.56 -24.02 -23.17
CA PRO A 266 1.33 -22.65 -22.69
C PRO A 266 -0.15 -22.32 -22.54
N GLU A 267 -1.01 -22.85 -23.41
CA GLU A 267 -2.45 -22.61 -23.38
C GLU A 267 -3.11 -23.16 -22.11
N ALA A 268 -2.75 -24.38 -21.69
CA ALA A 268 -3.25 -24.96 -20.45
C ALA A 268 -2.71 -24.21 -19.22
N GLN A 269 -1.43 -23.87 -19.21
CA GLN A 269 -0.84 -23.11 -18.11
C GLN A 269 -1.52 -21.74 -17.93
N LEU A 270 -1.74 -21.01 -19.04
CA LEU A 270 -2.44 -19.74 -19.03
C LEU A 270 -3.90 -19.86 -18.61
N ARG A 271 -4.60 -20.93 -19.03
CA ARG A 271 -5.99 -21.18 -18.63
C ARG A 271 -6.10 -21.41 -17.12
N LEU A 272 -5.24 -22.28 -16.56
CA LEU A 272 -5.23 -22.55 -15.12
C LEU A 272 -4.93 -21.29 -14.30
N CYS A 273 -3.90 -20.53 -14.70
CA CYS A 273 -3.61 -19.22 -14.11
C CYS A 273 -4.81 -18.27 -14.24
N GLY A 274 -5.49 -18.28 -15.38
CA GLY A 274 -6.69 -17.48 -15.65
C GLY A 274 -7.81 -17.71 -14.63
N TYR A 275 -8.05 -18.95 -14.20
CA TYR A 275 -9.05 -19.24 -13.17
C TYR A 275 -8.70 -18.62 -11.82
N PHE A 276 -7.44 -18.75 -11.36
CA PHE A 276 -6.99 -18.12 -10.11
C PHE A 276 -7.01 -16.59 -10.20
N GLN A 277 -6.72 -16.02 -11.38
CA GLN A 277 -6.88 -14.59 -11.61
C GLN A 277 -8.34 -14.15 -11.46
N THR A 278 -9.28 -14.89 -12.06
CA THR A 278 -10.72 -14.61 -11.93
C THR A 278 -11.17 -14.74 -10.48
N ALA A 279 -10.68 -15.74 -9.75
CA ALA A 279 -10.94 -15.90 -8.31
C ALA A 279 -10.51 -14.66 -7.51
N ALA A 280 -9.29 -14.17 -7.74
CA ALA A 280 -8.75 -12.99 -7.07
C ALA A 280 -9.60 -11.74 -7.35
N ARG A 281 -9.98 -11.49 -8.61
CA ARG A 281 -10.86 -10.37 -8.99
C ARG A 281 -12.23 -10.46 -8.31
N LYS A 282 -12.82 -11.66 -8.27
CA LYS A 282 -14.13 -11.90 -7.65
C LYS A 282 -14.10 -11.62 -6.14
N ARG A 283 -13.04 -12.05 -5.44
CA ARG A 283 -12.83 -11.78 -4.02
C ARG A 283 -12.55 -10.32 -3.71
N SER A 284 -11.68 -9.70 -4.49
CA SER A 284 -11.34 -8.28 -4.36
C SER A 284 -12.58 -7.40 -4.53
N ARG A 285 -13.40 -7.65 -5.55
CA ARG A 285 -14.68 -6.96 -5.75
C ARG A 285 -15.62 -7.09 -4.56
N ARG A 286 -15.66 -8.26 -3.91
CA ARG A 286 -16.50 -8.50 -2.73
C ARG A 286 -16.03 -7.69 -1.52
N HIS A 287 -14.71 -7.59 -1.30
CA HIS A 287 -14.12 -6.71 -0.27
C HIS A 287 -14.38 -5.22 -0.55
N MET A 288 -14.49 -4.81 -1.82
CA MET A 288 -14.72 -3.42 -2.19
C MET A 288 -16.15 -2.93 -1.95
N LEU A 289 -17.14 -3.82 -1.85
CA LEU A 289 -18.56 -3.44 -1.69
C LEU A 289 -18.80 -2.49 -0.52
N GLU A 290 -18.14 -2.71 0.62
CA GLU A 290 -18.30 -1.89 1.82
C GLU A 290 -17.76 -0.46 1.67
N THR A 291 -16.94 -0.21 0.66
CA THR A 291 -16.32 1.09 0.38
C THR A 291 -16.93 1.81 -0.82
N ASP A 292 -17.89 1.19 -1.54
CA ASP A 292 -18.43 1.72 -2.81
C ASP A 292 -19.14 3.05 -2.62
N GLU A 293 -19.79 3.22 -1.47
CA GLU A 293 -20.46 4.45 -1.07
C GLU A 293 -19.52 5.67 -1.02
N PHE A 294 -18.20 5.48 -0.84
CA PHE A 294 -17.22 6.56 -0.73
C PHE A 294 -16.46 6.85 -2.04
N VAL A 295 -16.72 6.07 -3.10
CA VAL A 295 -16.03 6.19 -4.39
C VAL A 295 -16.99 6.59 -5.51
N ALA A 296 -18.28 6.30 -5.37
CA ALA A 296 -19.30 6.79 -6.29
C ALA A 296 -19.40 8.32 -6.22
N GLY A 297 -19.12 9.01 -7.32
CA GLY A 297 -18.98 10.47 -7.43
C GLY A 297 -20.24 11.32 -7.23
N ASN A 298 -21.14 10.95 -6.32
CA ASN A 298 -22.39 11.68 -6.05
C ASN A 298 -22.32 12.66 -4.86
N SER A 299 -21.15 12.84 -4.24
CA SER A 299 -20.97 13.75 -3.10
C SER A 299 -20.42 15.13 -3.49
N GLU A 300 -20.70 15.62 -4.70
CA GLU A 300 -20.55 17.05 -5.02
C GLU A 300 -21.62 17.87 -4.26
N GLY A 301 -21.38 18.17 -2.99
CA GLY A 301 -22.15 19.18 -2.26
C GLY A 301 -22.52 18.88 -0.81
N ILE A 302 -22.29 17.67 -0.31
CA ILE A 302 -22.53 17.38 1.11
C ILE A 302 -21.22 17.60 1.86
N LYS A 303 -21.16 18.62 2.73
CA LYS A 303 -20.10 18.73 3.74
C LYS A 303 -20.08 17.41 4.51
N MET A 304 -19.10 16.56 4.24
CA MET A 304 -18.96 15.28 4.90
C MET A 304 -18.72 15.55 6.38
N ASP A 305 -19.61 15.03 7.23
CA ASP A 305 -19.47 15.16 8.67
C ASP A 305 -18.17 14.48 9.13
N MET A 306 -17.57 14.95 10.22
CA MET A 306 -16.31 14.45 10.78
C MET A 306 -16.39 12.95 11.10
N VAL A 307 -17.58 12.48 11.51
CA VAL A 307 -17.86 11.07 11.77
C VAL A 307 -17.81 10.25 10.47
N THR A 308 -18.46 10.73 9.40
CA THR A 308 -18.48 10.07 8.10
C THR A 308 -17.08 10.04 7.48
N PHE A 309 -16.32 11.13 7.59
CA PHE A 309 -14.92 11.21 7.13
C PHE A 309 -14.05 10.18 7.86
N THR A 310 -14.11 10.13 9.20
CA THR A 310 -13.34 9.17 10.00
C THR A 310 -13.72 7.73 9.64
N THR A 311 -15.01 7.45 9.47
CA THR A 311 -15.50 6.12 9.11
C THR A 311 -15.02 5.69 7.73
N ALA A 312 -15.04 6.59 6.74
CA ALA A 312 -14.59 6.33 5.38
C ALA A 312 -13.10 5.93 5.35
N TYR A 313 -12.23 6.69 6.04
CA TYR A 313 -10.81 6.38 6.15
C TYR A 313 -10.54 5.09 6.92
N GLN A 314 -11.29 4.80 7.99
CA GLN A 314 -11.15 3.54 8.74
C GLN A 314 -11.60 2.33 7.90
N LYS A 315 -12.67 2.44 7.11
CA LYS A 315 -13.08 1.38 6.17
C LYS A 315 -12.04 1.16 5.08
N MET A 316 -11.45 2.22 4.53
CA MET A 316 -10.37 2.10 3.55
C MET A 316 -9.11 1.46 4.15
N LYS A 317 -8.77 1.81 5.41
CA LYS A 317 -7.71 1.14 6.18
C LYS A 317 -8.03 -0.35 6.33
N SER A 318 -9.26 -0.71 6.69
CA SER A 318 -9.68 -2.11 6.81
C SER A 318 -9.55 -2.85 5.48
N LEU A 319 -9.87 -2.20 4.35
CA LEU A 319 -9.70 -2.79 3.02
C LEU A 319 -8.23 -3.14 2.74
N CYS A 320 -7.27 -2.26 3.07
CA CYS A 320 -5.84 -2.57 2.96
C CYS A 320 -5.45 -3.82 3.76
N HIS A 321 -5.95 -3.95 5.00
CA HIS A 321 -5.67 -5.12 5.84
C HIS A 321 -6.34 -6.39 5.32
N ASN A 322 -7.58 -6.29 4.83
CA ASN A 322 -8.31 -7.42 4.27
C ASN A 322 -7.59 -7.97 3.03
N ILE A 323 -7.20 -7.10 2.10
CA ILE A 323 -6.48 -7.50 0.89
C ILE A 323 -5.07 -8.04 1.23
N ARG A 324 -4.39 -7.45 2.21
CA ARG A 324 -3.14 -7.99 2.76
C ARG A 324 -3.31 -9.43 3.25
N ASN A 325 -4.37 -9.67 4.02
CA ASN A 325 -4.65 -11.00 4.57
C ASN A 325 -5.04 -11.98 3.46
N GLU A 326 -5.72 -11.55 2.40
CA GLU A 326 -5.98 -12.39 1.22
C GLU A 326 -4.68 -12.91 0.60
N ILE A 327 -3.72 -12.02 0.36
CA ILE A 327 -2.42 -12.40 -0.20
C ILE A 327 -1.68 -13.33 0.76
N PHE A 328 -1.72 -13.04 2.06
CA PHE A 328 -1.10 -13.92 3.05
C PHE A 328 -1.69 -15.34 3.03
N THR A 329 -3.01 -15.47 2.92
CA THR A 329 -3.62 -16.80 2.77
C THR A 329 -3.27 -17.50 1.45
N ASP A 330 -2.98 -16.75 0.38
CA ASP A 330 -2.47 -17.33 -0.87
C ASP A 330 -1.07 -17.89 -0.71
N ILE A 331 -0.23 -17.21 0.07
CA ILE A 331 1.09 -17.71 0.47
C ILE A 331 0.94 -19.00 1.28
N GLU A 332 0.03 -19.04 2.25
CA GLU A 332 -0.22 -20.26 3.05
C GLU A 332 -0.69 -21.42 2.17
N ILE A 333 -1.68 -21.21 1.29
CA ILE A 333 -2.18 -22.24 0.36
C ILE A 333 -1.07 -22.71 -0.58
N HIS A 334 -0.26 -21.80 -1.12
CA HIS A 334 0.84 -22.13 -2.02
C HIS A 334 1.91 -23.00 -1.32
N ASN A 335 2.20 -22.73 -0.04
CA ASN A 335 3.17 -23.48 0.76
C ASN A 335 2.73 -24.93 1.08
N HIS A 336 1.49 -25.31 0.79
CA HIS A 336 1.06 -26.72 0.87
C HIS A 336 1.54 -27.55 -0.34
N HIS A 337 2.17 -26.93 -1.35
CA HIS A 337 2.76 -27.59 -2.52
C HIS A 337 1.78 -28.45 -3.35
N ILE A 338 0.49 -28.07 -3.35
CA ILE A 338 -0.58 -28.74 -4.10
C ILE A 338 -0.59 -28.27 -5.57
N LEU A 339 -0.16 -27.03 -5.83
CA LEU A 339 -0.19 -26.40 -7.15
C LEU A 339 1.01 -26.82 -8.02
N PRO A 340 0.84 -26.89 -9.36
CA PRO A 340 1.95 -27.13 -10.27
C PRO A 340 3.04 -26.05 -10.17
N SER A 341 4.29 -26.40 -10.48
CA SER A 341 5.46 -25.51 -10.31
C SER A 341 5.43 -24.22 -11.13
N PHE A 342 4.65 -24.16 -12.22
CA PHE A 342 4.49 -22.95 -13.02
C PHE A 342 3.48 -21.96 -12.42
N VAL A 343 2.69 -22.38 -11.43
CA VAL A 343 1.69 -21.52 -10.77
C VAL A 343 2.29 -20.91 -9.50
N ASP A 344 2.85 -19.71 -9.65
CA ASP A 344 3.19 -18.85 -8.50
C ASP A 344 1.94 -18.11 -8.05
N LEU A 345 1.13 -18.77 -7.21
CA LEU A 345 -0.13 -18.23 -6.72
C LEU A 345 0.05 -16.87 -6.02
N PRO A 346 1.01 -16.68 -5.10
CA PRO A 346 1.21 -15.40 -4.41
C PRO A 346 1.52 -14.25 -5.37
N ASN A 347 2.45 -14.41 -6.32
CA ASN A 347 2.73 -13.33 -7.27
C ASN A 347 1.56 -13.07 -8.22
N LEU A 348 0.85 -14.12 -8.65
CA LEU A 348 -0.30 -14.02 -9.55
C LEU A 348 -1.46 -13.24 -8.92
N THR A 349 -1.83 -13.57 -7.69
CA THR A 349 -2.98 -12.93 -7.01
C THR A 349 -2.61 -11.56 -6.45
N ALA A 350 -1.41 -11.41 -5.87
CA ALA A 350 -0.94 -10.13 -5.35
C ALA A 350 -0.86 -9.06 -6.45
N ALA A 351 -0.57 -9.47 -7.70
CA ALA A 351 -0.60 -8.56 -8.84
C ALA A 351 -1.97 -7.91 -9.05
N ILE A 352 -3.02 -8.74 -9.00
CA ILE A 352 -4.40 -8.29 -9.20
C ILE A 352 -4.84 -7.46 -8.01
N TYR A 353 -4.65 -7.98 -6.80
CA TYR A 353 -5.03 -7.29 -5.56
C TYR A 353 -4.35 -5.93 -5.43
N SER A 354 -3.06 -5.83 -5.74
CA SER A 354 -2.31 -4.58 -5.65
C SER A 354 -2.80 -3.54 -6.67
N VAL A 355 -3.08 -3.96 -7.91
CA VAL A 355 -3.61 -3.04 -8.94
C VAL A 355 -5.03 -2.57 -8.60
N GLU A 356 -5.89 -3.49 -8.17
CA GLU A 356 -7.27 -3.16 -7.81
C GLU A 356 -7.32 -2.26 -6.56
N LEU A 357 -6.53 -2.54 -5.53
CA LEU A 357 -6.41 -1.70 -4.35
C LEU A 357 -5.85 -0.31 -4.69
N SER A 358 -4.82 -0.24 -5.55
CA SER A 358 -4.22 1.03 -5.98
C SER A 358 -5.24 1.92 -6.72
N ASN A 359 -5.98 1.34 -7.66
CA ASN A 359 -7.07 2.03 -8.36
C ASN A 359 -8.15 2.50 -7.39
N ARG A 360 -8.52 1.65 -6.43
CA ARG A 360 -9.54 1.97 -5.43
C ARG A 360 -9.11 3.11 -4.51
N LEU A 361 -7.89 3.07 -3.99
CA LEU A 361 -7.29 4.14 -3.18
C LEU A 361 -7.23 5.45 -3.95
N ARG A 362 -6.82 5.42 -5.22
CA ARG A 362 -6.76 6.60 -6.09
C ARG A 362 -8.14 7.24 -6.26
N SER A 363 -9.16 6.45 -6.60
CA SER A 363 -10.52 6.95 -6.73
C SER A 363 -11.08 7.47 -5.40
N PHE A 364 -10.78 6.80 -4.29
CA PHE A 364 -11.18 7.25 -2.96
C PHE A 364 -10.54 8.58 -2.55
N LEU A 365 -9.23 8.75 -2.75
CA LEU A 365 -8.52 10.00 -2.41
C LEU A 365 -8.98 11.18 -3.28
N VAL A 366 -9.47 10.92 -4.49
CA VAL A 366 -10.11 11.95 -5.33
C VAL A 366 -11.49 12.31 -4.80
N ALA A 367 -12.32 11.33 -4.42
CA ALA A 367 -13.67 11.56 -3.90
C ALA A 367 -13.69 12.15 -2.49
N CYS A 368 -12.75 11.74 -1.64
CA CYS A 368 -12.61 12.12 -0.23
C CYS A 368 -11.20 12.69 0.05
N PRO A 369 -10.85 13.87 -0.51
CA PRO A 369 -9.50 14.41 -0.42
C PRO A 369 -9.10 14.72 1.03
N PRO A 370 -7.93 14.24 1.48
CA PRO A 370 -7.45 14.54 2.82
C PRO A 370 -6.96 15.99 2.93
N THR A 371 -7.41 16.70 3.97
CA THR A 371 -7.07 18.12 4.23
C THR A 371 -5.77 18.31 5.02
N GLY A 372 -5.24 17.24 5.60
CA GLY A 372 -4.00 17.22 6.36
C GLY A 372 -3.73 15.86 6.99
N PRO A 373 -2.58 15.69 7.67
CA PRO A 373 -2.16 14.44 8.31
C PRO A 373 -2.90 14.17 9.63
N SER A 374 -4.23 14.25 9.63
CA SER A 374 -5.05 13.88 10.78
C SER A 374 -4.90 12.39 11.10
N SER A 375 -5.22 11.99 12.34
CA SER A 375 -5.08 10.58 12.77
C SER A 375 -5.70 9.55 11.82
N PRO A 376 -6.94 9.71 11.29
CA PRO A 376 -7.52 8.76 10.33
C PRO A 376 -6.76 8.69 9.00
N VAL A 377 -6.19 9.81 8.55
CA VAL A 377 -5.39 9.89 7.32
C VAL A 377 -4.03 9.26 7.55
N ALA A 378 -3.38 9.56 8.67
CA ALA A 378 -2.10 8.98 9.06
C ALA A 378 -2.19 7.44 9.18
N ASP A 379 -3.27 6.93 9.78
CA ASP A 379 -3.58 5.50 9.85
C ASP A 379 -3.67 4.83 8.47
N LEU A 380 -4.29 5.50 7.50
CA LEU A 380 -4.40 4.99 6.13
C LEU A 380 -3.06 5.04 5.40
N VAL A 381 -2.28 6.11 5.58
CA VAL A 381 -0.91 6.22 5.06
C VAL A 381 -0.05 5.08 5.60
N ILE A 382 -0.16 4.81 6.91
CA ILE A 382 0.52 3.69 7.58
C ILE A 382 0.12 2.36 6.95
N ALA A 383 -1.17 2.06 6.85
CA ALA A 383 -1.65 0.80 6.31
C ALA A 383 -1.24 0.58 4.84
N THR A 384 -1.26 1.64 4.02
CA THR A 384 -0.87 1.59 2.61
C THR A 384 0.63 1.34 2.44
N ALA A 385 1.45 2.01 3.26
CA ALA A 385 2.90 1.83 3.22
C ALA A 385 3.33 0.48 3.82
N ASP A 386 2.65 0.00 4.86
CA ASP A 386 2.89 -1.33 5.43
C ASP A 386 2.49 -2.45 4.46
N PHE A 387 1.39 -2.29 3.72
CA PHE A 387 1.04 -3.20 2.63
C PHE A 387 2.17 -3.34 1.61
N GLN A 388 2.72 -2.22 1.13
CA GLN A 388 3.83 -2.23 0.17
C GLN A 388 5.11 -2.86 0.76
N LYS A 389 5.39 -2.60 2.05
CA LYS A 389 6.52 -3.20 2.76
C LYS A 389 6.35 -4.71 2.91
N ASP A 390 5.14 -5.17 3.20
CA ASP A 390 4.85 -6.58 3.39
C ASP A 390 4.99 -7.37 2.09
N LEU A 391 4.52 -6.82 0.96
CA LEU A 391 4.77 -7.41 -0.37
C LEU A 391 6.27 -7.60 -0.63
N ALA A 392 7.09 -6.59 -0.32
CA ALA A 392 8.54 -6.69 -0.47
C ALA A 392 9.14 -7.75 0.47
N SER A 393 8.63 -7.85 1.71
CA SER A 393 9.09 -8.85 2.69
C SER A 393 8.74 -10.28 2.28
N TRP A 394 7.66 -10.46 1.51
CA TRP A 394 7.22 -11.75 0.98
C TRP A 394 7.88 -12.10 -0.37
N ASN A 395 8.85 -11.31 -0.84
CA ASN A 395 9.51 -11.45 -2.14
C ASN A 395 8.54 -11.40 -3.34
N ILE A 396 7.43 -10.67 -3.21
CA ILE A 396 6.46 -10.48 -4.30
C ILE A 396 6.95 -9.36 -5.22
N CYS A 397 6.90 -9.58 -6.53
CA CYS A 397 7.36 -8.64 -7.53
C CYS A 397 6.56 -7.32 -7.50
N SER A 398 7.25 -6.19 -7.48
CA SER A 398 6.63 -4.87 -7.62
C SER A 398 6.06 -4.68 -9.03
N ILE A 399 4.83 -4.19 -9.13
CA ILE A 399 4.13 -4.00 -10.41
C ILE A 399 3.92 -2.51 -10.67
N LYS A 400 4.14 -2.08 -11.92
CA LYS A 400 4.09 -0.67 -12.34
C LYS A 400 2.75 0.05 -12.08
N ALA A 401 1.66 -0.69 -11.91
CA ALA A 401 0.33 -0.16 -11.60
C ALA A 401 -0.18 -0.59 -10.21
N GLY A 402 0.69 -1.18 -9.38
CA GLY A 402 0.36 -1.60 -8.02
C GLY A 402 0.28 -0.43 -7.04
N VAL A 403 0.18 -0.76 -5.75
CA VAL A 403 0.20 0.23 -4.67
C VAL A 403 1.59 0.83 -4.54
N ASP A 404 1.72 2.12 -4.85
CA ASP A 404 2.83 2.96 -4.43
C ASP A 404 2.31 3.99 -3.43
N ALA A 405 2.56 3.74 -2.14
CA ALA A 405 2.09 4.61 -1.07
C ALA A 405 2.64 6.04 -1.22
N LYS A 406 3.89 6.18 -1.69
CA LYS A 406 4.52 7.50 -1.82
C LYS A 406 3.86 8.28 -2.94
N GLU A 407 3.69 7.67 -4.12
CA GLU A 407 3.03 8.32 -5.26
C GLU A 407 1.60 8.75 -4.92
N LEU A 408 0.83 7.88 -4.27
CA LEU A 408 -0.57 8.13 -3.90
C LEU A 408 -0.73 9.38 -3.02
N PHE A 409 0.17 9.59 -2.05
CA PHE A 409 0.07 10.69 -1.09
C PHE A 409 0.96 11.90 -1.39
N HIS A 410 1.92 11.80 -2.33
CA HIS A 410 2.91 12.84 -2.59
C HIS A 410 2.30 14.23 -2.85
N LEU A 411 1.33 14.31 -3.77
CA LEU A 411 0.69 15.57 -4.14
C LEU A 411 0.01 16.21 -2.91
N TYR A 412 -0.69 15.41 -2.11
CA TYR A 412 -1.38 15.88 -0.92
C TYR A 412 -0.39 16.36 0.14
N ILE A 413 0.69 15.62 0.41
CA ILE A 413 1.70 16.01 1.40
C ILE A 413 2.34 17.35 1.06
N VAL A 414 2.73 17.55 -0.21
CA VAL A 414 3.31 18.83 -0.68
C VAL A 414 2.32 19.97 -0.50
N LEU A 415 1.04 19.76 -0.86
CA LEU A 415 -0.01 20.75 -0.67
C LEU A 415 -0.27 21.05 0.81
N TRP A 416 -0.31 20.04 1.69
CA TRP A 416 -0.51 20.25 3.11
C TRP A 416 0.61 21.09 3.73
N ILE A 417 1.87 20.84 3.36
CA ILE A 417 3.01 21.61 3.84
C ILE A 417 2.88 23.07 3.38
N GLU A 418 2.56 23.30 2.11
CA GLU A 418 2.39 24.66 1.58
C GLU A 418 1.17 25.38 2.17
N ASP A 419 0.04 24.72 2.34
CA ASP A 419 -1.16 25.32 2.95
C ASP A 419 -0.95 25.64 4.42
N LYS A 420 -0.31 24.74 5.18
CA LYS A 420 0.09 25.02 6.57
C LYS A 420 1.10 26.17 6.61
N ARG A 421 2.10 26.18 5.73
CA ARG A 421 3.05 27.31 5.61
C ARG A 421 2.32 28.63 5.39
N ARG A 422 1.38 28.69 4.45
CA ARG A 422 0.56 29.90 4.20
C ARG A 422 -0.26 30.29 5.42
N ALA A 423 -0.98 29.35 6.04
CA ALA A 423 -1.79 29.62 7.22
C ALA A 423 -0.95 30.19 8.38
N LEU A 424 0.25 29.65 8.61
CA LEU A 424 1.17 30.13 9.63
C LEU A 424 1.75 31.51 9.30
N LEU A 425 2.06 31.77 8.02
CA LEU A 425 2.49 33.09 7.57
C LEU A 425 1.39 34.16 7.71
N GLU A 426 0.12 33.81 7.47
CA GLU A 426 -1.01 34.70 7.72
C GLU A 426 -1.18 35.03 9.21
N ASN A 427 -0.87 34.08 10.11
CA ASN A 427 -0.87 34.33 11.55
C ASN A 427 0.26 35.26 11.99
N CYS A 428 1.35 35.35 11.22
CA CYS A 428 2.40 36.34 11.46
C CYS A 428 2.00 37.77 11.08
N ARG A 429 0.92 38.00 10.33
CA ARG A 429 0.54 39.36 9.87
C ARG A 429 0.00 40.22 11.02
N LEU A 430 0.33 41.51 10.97
CA LEU A 430 0.06 42.50 12.03
C LEU A 430 -1.43 42.87 12.19
N ASP A 431 -2.25 42.56 11.20
CA ASP A 431 -3.61 43.09 11.08
C ASP A 431 -4.60 42.48 12.10
N LYS A 432 -4.19 41.42 12.82
CA LYS A 432 -5.06 40.72 13.79
C LYS A 432 -5.00 41.31 15.20
N VAL A 433 -3.82 41.62 15.75
CA VAL A 433 -3.64 42.13 17.13
C VAL A 433 -2.30 42.90 17.26
N LYS A 434 -2.31 44.08 17.90
CA LYS A 434 -1.08 44.80 18.29
C LYS A 434 -0.65 44.35 19.69
N TRP A 435 0.45 43.59 19.76
CA TRP A 435 0.96 42.99 21.01
C TRP A 435 1.91 43.89 21.82
N SER A 436 2.15 45.14 21.38
CA SER A 436 2.95 46.10 22.13
C SER A 436 2.30 46.39 23.50
N GLY A 437 3.05 46.24 24.59
CA GLY A 437 2.55 46.43 25.96
C GLY A 437 1.92 45.20 26.63
N VAL A 438 1.75 44.07 25.94
CA VAL A 438 1.30 42.81 26.54
C VAL A 438 2.51 41.94 26.88
N ARG A 439 2.64 41.52 28.14
CA ARG A 439 3.78 40.73 28.63
C ARG A 439 3.38 39.39 29.24
N THR A 440 4.21 38.39 29.03
CA THR A 440 4.16 37.09 29.72
C THR A 440 4.86 37.16 31.08
N GLN A 441 4.86 36.04 31.82
CA GLN A 441 5.62 35.88 33.07
C GLN A 441 7.14 36.11 32.91
N HIS A 442 7.67 36.00 31.69
CA HIS A 442 9.10 36.17 31.38
C HIS A 442 9.43 37.54 30.77
N MET A 443 8.54 38.53 30.90
CA MET A 443 8.69 39.84 30.25
C MET A 443 8.93 39.69 28.73
N THR A 444 8.28 38.71 28.08
CA THR A 444 8.30 38.50 26.62
C THR A 444 6.94 38.78 26.00
N THR A 445 6.87 38.92 24.67
CA THR A 445 5.58 38.99 23.97
C THR A 445 4.95 37.60 23.81
N PRO A 446 3.64 37.43 24.10
CA PRO A 446 2.95 36.14 23.96
C PRO A 446 2.88 35.66 22.51
N PHE A 447 2.90 36.58 21.54
CA PHE A 447 2.87 36.27 20.10
C PHE A 447 3.93 35.25 19.69
N VAL A 448 5.16 35.39 20.20
CA VAL A 448 6.27 34.52 19.82
C VAL A 448 6.13 33.13 20.46
N ASP A 449 5.70 33.06 21.71
CA ASP A 449 5.47 31.77 22.38
C ASP A 449 4.33 31.00 21.68
N GLU A 450 3.20 31.66 21.37
CA GLU A 450 2.08 31.06 20.64
C GLU A 450 2.48 30.53 19.25
N MET A 451 3.26 31.31 18.48
CA MET A 451 3.73 30.88 17.16
C MET A 451 4.67 29.68 17.24
N TYR A 452 5.55 29.60 18.24
CA TYR A 452 6.46 28.47 18.40
C TYR A 452 5.77 27.22 18.95
N ASP A 453 4.75 27.37 19.78
CA ASP A 453 3.88 26.25 20.17
C ASP A 453 3.13 25.70 18.94
N LEU A 454 2.65 26.58 18.06
CA LEU A 454 2.01 26.17 16.81
C LEU A 454 3.00 25.48 15.84
N LEU A 455 4.24 25.95 15.75
CA LEU A 455 5.31 25.28 14.98
C LEU A 455 5.61 23.89 15.56
N LYS A 456 5.69 23.76 16.88
CA LYS A 456 5.91 22.48 17.56
C LYS A 456 4.78 21.49 17.29
N ASN A 457 3.52 21.95 17.37
CA ASN A 457 2.36 21.13 17.05
C ASN A 457 2.38 20.70 15.57
N THR A 458 2.72 21.62 14.67
CA THR A 458 2.88 21.32 13.24
C THR A 458 3.93 20.22 13.03
N LEU A 459 5.11 20.32 13.66
CA LEU A 459 6.11 19.25 13.55
C LEU A 459 5.57 17.89 13.99
N THR A 460 4.82 17.85 15.09
CA THR A 460 4.22 16.62 15.63
C THR A 460 3.19 16.02 14.66
N GLU A 461 2.38 16.86 13.99
CA GLU A 461 1.41 16.41 12.98
C GLU A 461 2.06 15.67 11.79
N TYR A 462 3.29 16.04 11.42
CA TYR A 462 4.00 15.44 10.27
C TYR A 462 4.91 14.25 10.64
N GLU A 463 5.00 13.87 11.92
CA GLU A 463 5.93 12.83 12.39
C GLU A 463 5.76 11.51 11.61
N VAL A 464 4.52 11.03 11.43
CA VAL A 464 4.22 9.78 10.71
C VAL A 464 4.72 9.83 9.24
N ILE A 465 4.54 10.97 8.58
CA ILE A 465 4.97 11.15 7.18
C ILE A 465 6.50 11.14 7.10
N ILE A 466 7.16 11.89 7.98
CA ILE A 466 8.61 12.02 7.99
C ILE A 466 9.30 10.69 8.30
N CYS A 467 8.79 9.92 9.27
CA CYS A 467 9.35 8.62 9.62
C CYS A 467 9.32 7.62 8.45
N ARG A 468 8.39 7.78 7.50
CA ARG A 468 8.27 6.92 6.31
C ARG A 468 9.00 7.49 5.10
N TRP A 469 8.93 8.81 4.91
CA TRP A 469 9.56 9.50 3.79
C TRP A 469 10.39 10.70 4.29
N PRO A 470 11.64 10.47 4.72
CA PRO A 470 12.50 11.49 5.31
C PRO A 470 12.87 12.64 4.36
N GLU A 471 12.71 12.46 3.05
CA GLU A 471 12.96 13.51 2.05
C GLU A 471 12.09 14.77 2.23
N TYR A 472 10.90 14.64 2.84
CA TYR A 472 10.05 15.79 3.14
C TYR A 472 10.58 16.65 4.31
N ILE A 473 11.58 16.17 5.08
CA ILE A 473 12.21 16.94 6.16
C ILE A 473 12.71 18.28 5.61
N PHE A 474 13.38 18.28 4.46
CA PHE A 474 13.95 19.49 3.88
C PHE A 474 12.87 20.46 3.38
N VAL A 475 11.76 19.94 2.86
CA VAL A 475 10.62 20.77 2.43
C VAL A 475 9.98 21.45 3.64
N LEU A 476 9.76 20.69 4.72
CA LEU A 476 9.21 21.21 5.96
C LEU A 476 10.17 22.17 6.68
N GLU A 477 11.47 21.89 6.68
CA GLU A 477 12.50 22.78 7.24
C GLU A 477 12.50 24.13 6.52
N ASN A 478 12.41 24.15 5.19
CA ASN A 478 12.30 25.39 4.42
C ASN A 478 11.04 26.17 4.79
N ALA A 479 9.90 25.50 4.92
CA ALA A 479 8.65 26.13 5.34
C ALA A 479 8.77 26.75 6.75
N ILE A 480 9.36 26.04 7.70
CA ILE A 480 9.59 26.53 9.07
C ILE A 480 10.56 27.71 9.07
N ALA A 481 11.65 27.65 8.31
CA ALA A 481 12.61 28.74 8.21
C ALA A 481 11.95 30.03 7.67
N ASP A 482 11.04 29.92 6.70
CA ASP A 482 10.27 31.05 6.20
C ASP A 482 9.33 31.64 7.26
N ILE A 483 8.65 30.79 8.03
CA ILE A 483 7.79 31.21 9.13
C ILE A 483 8.62 31.90 10.21
N GLU A 484 9.77 31.36 10.60
CA GLU A 484 10.65 31.98 11.59
C GLU A 484 11.15 33.35 11.14
N LYS A 485 11.52 33.51 9.86
CA LYS A 485 11.87 34.83 9.28
C LYS A 485 10.70 35.79 9.39
N ALA A 486 9.49 35.35 9.04
CA ALA A 486 8.27 36.15 9.15
C ALA A 486 7.95 36.53 10.60
N VAL A 487 8.13 35.63 11.57
CA VAL A 487 7.97 35.94 13.00
C VAL A 487 8.94 37.03 13.44
N ILE A 488 10.21 36.94 13.03
CA ILE A 488 11.23 37.95 13.36
C ILE A 488 10.88 39.31 12.73
N ASP A 489 10.50 39.32 11.45
CA ASP A 489 10.15 40.55 10.73
C ASP A 489 8.86 41.18 11.29
N SER A 490 7.87 40.37 11.65
CA SER A 490 6.66 40.85 12.30
C SER A 490 6.93 41.39 13.70
N LEU A 491 7.81 40.72 14.47
CA LEU A 491 8.26 41.22 15.77
C LEU A 491 8.93 42.60 15.61
N GLU A 492 9.85 42.77 14.66
CA GLU A 492 10.47 44.08 14.41
C GLU A 492 9.45 45.16 14.00
N LYS A 493 8.46 44.81 13.18
CA LYS A 493 7.40 45.74 12.78
C LYS A 493 6.49 46.13 13.96
N GLN A 494 6.16 45.20 14.87
CA GLN A 494 5.37 45.51 16.07
C GLN A 494 6.06 46.53 16.98
N TYR A 495 7.40 46.52 17.00
CA TYR A 495 8.23 47.40 17.83
C TYR A 495 8.94 48.50 17.03
N VAL A 496 8.45 48.84 15.82
CA VAL A 496 9.10 49.82 14.94
C VAL A 496 9.29 51.18 15.59
N ASP A 497 8.28 51.66 16.33
CA ASP A 497 8.29 52.95 17.01
C ASP A 497 9.33 52.95 18.15
N THR A 498 9.38 51.87 18.92
CA THR A 498 10.35 51.63 19.99
C THR A 498 11.78 51.51 19.48
N LEU A 499 11.96 50.95 18.28
CA LEU A 499 13.26 50.80 17.61
C LEU A 499 13.73 52.06 16.89
N ALA A 500 12.83 53.01 16.57
CA ALA A 500 13.15 54.21 15.81
C ALA A 500 14.30 55.05 16.41
N PRO A 501 14.38 55.28 17.75
CA PRO A 501 15.49 55.99 18.38
C PRO A 501 16.85 55.29 18.25
N LEU A 502 16.85 53.95 18.08
CA LEU A 502 18.06 53.12 17.97
C LEU A 502 18.61 53.06 16.54
N LYS A 503 17.77 53.26 15.52
CA LYS A 503 18.18 53.19 14.09
C LYS A 503 19.35 54.12 13.76
N ASP A 504 19.44 55.25 14.44
CA ASP A 504 20.52 56.23 14.31
C ASP A 504 21.90 55.71 14.76
N CYS A 505 21.94 54.74 15.68
CA CYS A 505 23.17 54.12 16.19
C CYS A 505 23.57 52.87 15.38
N ILE A 506 22.62 52.24 14.69
CA ILE A 506 22.82 50.99 13.94
C ILE A 506 23.26 51.26 12.50
N ALA A 507 22.81 52.37 11.89
CA ALA A 507 23.21 52.73 10.53
C ALA A 507 24.70 53.16 10.48
N PRO A 508 25.48 52.72 9.47
CA PRO A 508 26.84 53.23 9.29
C PRO A 508 26.79 54.75 9.12
N LYS A 509 27.67 55.47 9.82
CA LYS A 509 27.75 56.94 9.76
C LYS A 509 28.09 57.40 8.35
N LYS A 510 27.07 57.57 7.50
CA LYS A 510 27.21 58.23 6.20
C LYS A 510 27.40 59.73 6.46
N PHE A 511 28.62 60.21 6.26
CA PHE A 511 28.96 61.62 6.31
C PHE A 511 28.31 62.34 5.12
N GLY A 512 27.13 62.91 5.33
CA GLY A 512 26.40 63.72 4.34
C GLY A 512 25.69 64.91 4.99
N LEU A 513 25.06 65.76 4.18
CA LEU A 513 24.42 67.03 4.57
C LEU A 513 23.43 66.92 5.76
N LYS A 514 22.82 65.74 5.97
CA LYS A 514 21.97 65.42 7.13
C LYS A 514 22.71 65.43 8.49
N TYR A 515 24.03 65.22 8.52
CA TYR A 515 24.85 65.25 9.74
C TYR A 515 25.04 66.69 10.26
N VAL A 516 25.10 67.67 9.35
CA VAL A 516 25.21 69.10 9.68
C VAL A 516 23.89 69.62 10.25
N GLN A 517 22.75 69.19 9.71
CA GLN A 517 21.43 69.49 10.29
C GLN A 517 21.19 68.79 11.64
N LYS A 518 21.75 67.60 11.87
CA LYS A 518 21.71 66.91 13.18
C LYS A 518 22.57 67.59 14.25
N LEU A 519 23.70 68.20 13.88
CA LEU A 519 24.49 69.03 14.80
C LEU A 519 23.71 70.26 15.27
N ALA A 520 22.87 70.85 14.41
CA ALA A 520 21.99 71.97 14.75
C ALA A 520 20.76 71.56 15.60
N LYS A 521 20.30 70.29 15.51
CA LYS A 521 19.18 69.74 16.31
C LYS A 521 19.60 69.09 17.64
N ARG A 522 20.87 69.18 18.04
CA ARG A 522 21.44 68.56 19.26
C ARG A 522 20.97 69.21 20.58
N ASN A 523 19.79 69.84 20.60
CA ASN A 523 19.20 70.56 21.73
C ASN A 523 18.05 69.78 22.41
N SER A 524 17.93 68.46 22.20
CA SER A 524 17.10 67.63 23.09
C SER A 524 17.80 67.52 24.44
N THR A 525 17.28 68.22 25.44
CA THR A 525 17.83 68.30 26.80
C THR A 525 17.49 67.09 27.67
N CYS A 526 16.68 66.15 27.17
CA CYS A 526 16.20 65.00 27.93
C CYS A 526 17.10 63.76 27.74
N PRO A 527 17.54 63.08 28.82
CA PRO A 527 18.29 61.84 28.73
C PRO A 527 17.43 60.71 28.15
N TYR A 528 18.04 59.85 27.34
CA TYR A 528 17.36 58.67 26.81
C TYR A 528 17.07 57.67 27.93
N VAL A 529 15.82 57.23 28.03
CA VAL A 529 15.40 56.17 28.95
C VAL A 529 14.96 54.97 28.11
N VAL A 530 15.44 53.78 28.48
CA VAL A 530 15.09 52.54 27.78
C VAL A 530 13.60 52.24 28.01
N PRO A 531 12.76 52.22 26.97
CA PRO A 531 11.34 51.91 27.13
C PRO A 531 11.13 50.48 27.64
N GLU A 532 10.08 50.24 28.42
CA GLU A 532 9.72 48.89 28.89
C GLU A 532 9.50 47.93 27.72
N ASP A 533 8.82 48.39 26.66
CA ASP A 533 8.62 47.65 25.41
C ASP A 533 9.94 47.22 24.74
N LEU A 534 11.01 47.99 24.87
CA LEU A 534 12.31 47.62 24.32
C LEU A 534 12.94 46.48 25.11
N GLY A 535 12.76 46.51 26.44
CA GLY A 535 13.13 45.40 27.31
C GLY A 535 12.38 44.12 26.92
N ILE A 536 11.07 44.21 26.70
CA ILE A 536 10.24 43.08 26.25
C ILE A 536 10.75 42.51 24.92
N LEU A 537 11.07 43.36 23.95
CA LEU A 537 11.63 42.94 22.67
C LEU A 537 12.96 42.18 22.85
N LEU A 538 13.90 42.73 23.62
CA LEU A 538 15.21 42.12 23.83
C LEU A 538 15.13 40.80 24.58
N ASN A 539 14.28 40.71 25.62
CA ASN A 539 13.99 39.47 26.33
C ASN A 539 13.38 38.42 25.39
N THR A 540 12.43 38.84 24.54
CA THR A 540 11.80 37.95 23.54
C THR A 540 12.83 37.42 22.55
N MET A 541 13.69 38.27 21.98
CA MET A 541 14.75 37.84 21.06
C MET A 541 15.74 36.91 21.74
N LYS A 542 16.05 37.14 23.03
CA LYS A 542 16.93 36.27 23.81
C LYS A 542 16.30 34.91 24.07
N ARG A 543 15.03 34.85 24.48
CA ARG A 543 14.26 33.62 24.66
C ARG A 543 14.12 32.83 23.35
N LEU A 544 13.89 33.53 22.24
CA LEU A 544 13.85 32.95 20.89
C LEU A 544 15.16 32.19 20.58
N LEU A 545 16.30 32.81 20.88
CA LEU A 545 17.64 32.27 20.65
C LEU A 545 18.01 31.11 21.57
N ASP A 546 17.69 31.22 22.85
CA ASP A 546 18.20 30.30 23.87
C ASP A 546 17.25 29.13 24.18
N VAL A 547 15.95 29.29 23.94
CA VAL A 547 14.92 28.33 24.39
C VAL A 547 14.07 27.82 23.24
N LEU A 548 13.40 28.72 22.50
CA LEU A 548 12.36 28.32 21.54
C LEU A 548 12.93 27.67 20.28
N ARG A 549 13.92 28.30 19.63
CA ARG A 549 14.59 27.75 18.45
C ARG A 549 15.32 26.44 18.72
N PRO A 550 16.15 26.31 19.78
CA PRO A 550 16.82 25.04 20.06
C PRO A 550 15.84 23.87 20.25
N ARG A 551 14.63 24.11 20.78
CA ARG A 551 13.59 23.08 20.88
C ARG A 551 13.12 22.61 19.50
N ILE A 552 12.84 23.53 18.58
CA ILE A 552 12.46 23.22 17.19
C ILE A 552 13.59 22.48 16.45
N GLU A 553 14.83 22.99 16.55
CA GLU A 553 16.01 22.34 15.97
C GLU A 553 16.22 20.93 16.54
N SER A 554 16.05 20.73 17.85
CA SER A 554 16.18 19.42 18.48
C SER A 554 15.11 18.43 18.00
N HIS A 555 13.88 18.90 17.78
CA HIS A 555 12.80 18.07 17.27
C HIS A 555 13.10 17.63 15.83
N LEU A 556 13.49 18.55 14.94
CA LEU A 556 13.90 18.20 13.57
C LEU A 556 15.10 17.25 13.55
N ARG A 557 16.10 17.47 14.42
CA ARG A 557 17.26 16.58 14.52
C ARG A 557 16.89 15.18 15.00
N SER A 558 15.82 15.00 15.77
CA SER A 558 15.37 13.67 16.20
C SER A 558 14.99 12.76 15.02
N TRP A 559 14.52 13.36 13.92
CA TRP A 559 14.17 12.65 12.69
C TRP A 559 15.37 12.24 11.83
N SER A 560 16.60 12.61 12.20
CA SER A 560 17.81 12.08 11.56
C SER A 560 17.88 10.54 11.64
N SER A 561 17.32 9.96 12.70
CA SER A 561 17.19 8.52 12.88
C SER A 561 16.34 7.84 11.81
N CYS A 562 15.44 8.57 11.14
CA CYS A 562 14.56 8.05 10.11
C CYS A 562 15.24 7.94 8.74
N ILE A 563 16.39 8.57 8.52
CA ILE A 563 17.09 8.56 7.23
C ILE A 563 17.86 7.23 7.05
N PRO A 564 17.53 6.40 6.04
CA PRO A 564 18.28 5.19 5.76
C PRO A 564 19.72 5.52 5.35
N HIS A 565 20.69 4.74 5.84
CA HIS A 565 22.13 4.80 5.45
C HIS A 565 22.87 6.10 5.82
N GLY A 566 22.34 6.94 6.71
CA GLY A 566 23.04 8.14 7.18
C GLY A 566 23.29 9.19 6.10
N GLY A 567 22.52 9.17 5.01
CA GLY A 567 22.54 10.25 3.99
C GLY A 567 22.27 11.62 4.63
N ASN A 568 22.78 12.71 4.03
CA ASN A 568 22.66 14.16 4.38
C ASN A 568 22.07 14.59 5.75
N SER A 569 22.31 13.84 6.82
CA SER A 569 21.73 14.11 8.15
C SER A 569 22.39 15.32 8.79
N ALA A 570 23.63 15.61 8.37
CA ALA A 570 24.36 16.82 8.73
C ALA A 570 23.71 18.10 8.17
N ALA A 571 23.00 18.01 7.03
CA ALA A 571 22.34 19.16 6.41
C ALA A 571 21.01 19.55 7.09
N ILE A 572 20.47 18.68 7.96
CA ILE A 572 19.25 18.99 8.73
C ILE A 572 19.55 20.14 9.70
N GLY A 573 18.77 21.22 9.56
CA GLY A 573 18.88 22.42 10.38
C GLY A 573 19.82 23.48 9.82
N GLU A 574 20.41 23.30 8.64
CA GLU A 574 21.23 24.35 7.99
C GLU A 574 20.41 25.60 7.71
N ARG A 575 19.16 25.46 7.23
CA ARG A 575 18.30 26.60 6.90
C ARG A 575 17.86 27.32 8.16
N LEU A 576 17.55 26.59 9.22
CA LEU A 576 17.27 27.19 10.53
C LEU A 576 18.49 27.90 11.09
N SER A 577 19.70 27.35 10.88
CA SER A 577 20.95 27.96 11.32
C SER A 577 21.19 29.32 10.65
N GLU A 578 20.88 29.48 9.36
CA GLU A 578 20.94 30.77 8.66
C GLU A 578 20.05 31.84 9.33
N VAL A 579 18.83 31.46 9.70
CA VAL A 579 17.90 32.37 10.40
C VAL A 579 18.42 32.68 11.81
N THR A 580 18.98 31.69 12.51
CA THR A 580 19.58 31.86 13.84
C THR A 580 20.75 32.86 13.78
N VAL A 581 21.61 32.78 12.77
CA VAL A 581 22.73 33.74 12.58
C VAL A 581 22.19 35.17 12.40
N THR A 582 21.16 35.33 11.56
CA THR A 582 20.52 36.63 11.31
C THR A 582 19.90 37.22 12.57
N LEU A 583 19.17 36.40 13.34
CA LEU A 583 18.57 36.80 14.60
C LEU A 583 19.62 37.20 15.65
N ARG A 584 20.71 36.42 15.80
CA ARG A 584 21.83 36.76 16.70
C ARG A 584 22.45 38.10 16.31
N ALA A 585 22.63 38.37 15.01
CA ALA A 585 23.15 39.64 14.53
C ALA A 585 22.22 40.80 14.88
N LYS A 586 20.92 40.67 14.63
CA LYS A 586 19.89 41.67 15.01
C LYS A 586 19.90 41.94 16.51
N PHE A 587 19.87 40.91 17.35
CA PHE A 587 19.92 41.03 18.81
C PHE A 587 21.18 41.77 19.29
N ARG A 588 22.37 41.38 18.81
CA ARG A 588 23.63 42.08 19.15
C ARG A 588 23.61 43.56 18.73
N ASN A 589 23.08 43.87 17.54
CA ASN A 589 23.01 45.24 17.04
C ASN A 589 22.08 46.10 17.90
N TYR A 590 20.92 45.59 18.31
CA TYR A 590 20.00 46.32 19.19
C TYR A 590 20.60 46.53 20.59
N MET A 591 21.22 45.50 21.15
CA MET A 591 21.95 45.60 22.43
C MET A 591 23.04 46.68 22.39
N GLN A 592 23.85 46.68 21.33
CA GLN A 592 24.90 47.68 21.14
C GLN A 592 24.34 49.10 20.97
N ALA A 593 23.19 49.25 20.29
CA ALA A 593 22.54 50.54 20.12
C ALA A 593 21.99 51.09 21.44
N VAL A 594 21.43 50.22 22.30
CA VAL A 594 21.00 50.60 23.66
C VAL A 594 22.20 51.07 24.48
N VAL A 595 23.30 50.31 24.47
CA VAL A 595 24.54 50.68 25.15
C VAL A 595 25.08 52.03 24.67
N GLU A 596 25.10 52.27 23.35
CA GLU A 596 25.56 53.56 22.82
C GLU A 596 24.65 54.71 23.28
N LYS A 597 23.33 54.53 23.28
CA LYS A 597 22.38 55.54 23.76
C LYS A 597 22.53 55.84 25.25
N LEU A 598 22.73 54.82 26.09
CA LEU A 598 23.03 55.00 27.51
C LEU A 598 24.37 55.74 27.70
N SER A 599 25.37 55.45 26.87
CA SER A 599 26.65 56.19 26.90
C SER A 599 26.54 57.62 26.36
N GLU A 600 25.60 57.92 25.46
CA GLU A 600 25.34 59.29 25.01
C GLU A 600 24.81 60.15 26.17
N ASN A 601 24.01 59.58 27.07
CA ASN A 601 23.49 60.27 28.26
C ASN A 601 24.62 60.77 29.18
N THR A 602 25.68 59.97 29.36
CA THR A 602 26.85 60.37 30.18
C THR A 602 27.70 61.44 29.50
N ARG A 603 27.46 61.71 28.21
CA ARG A 603 28.15 62.75 27.43
C ARG A 603 27.28 63.99 27.19
N MET A 604 26.09 64.09 27.78
CA MET A 604 25.24 65.28 27.60
C MET A 604 25.78 66.47 28.41
N GLN A 605 26.07 66.26 29.70
CA GLN A 605 26.52 67.30 30.61
C GLN A 605 28.06 67.34 30.71
N ASN A 606 28.63 68.48 31.08
CA ASN A 606 30.08 68.59 31.22
C ASN A 606 30.62 67.91 32.48
N THR A 607 29.81 67.89 33.54
CA THR A 607 30.13 67.28 34.83
C THR A 607 30.11 65.75 34.77
N THR A 608 29.33 65.15 33.86
CA THR A 608 29.27 63.68 33.68
C THR A 608 30.18 63.16 32.56
N LYS A 609 30.77 64.04 31.73
CA LYS A 609 31.71 63.66 30.67
C LYS A 609 33.03 63.13 31.24
N LEU A 610 33.23 61.82 31.19
CA LEU A 610 34.45 61.13 31.62
C LEU A 610 35.75 61.79 31.13
N LYS A 611 35.79 62.18 29.84
CA LYS A 611 36.94 62.89 29.25
C LYS A 611 37.23 64.22 29.94
N LYS A 612 36.21 65.00 30.33
CA LYS A 612 36.39 66.27 31.03
C LYS A 612 36.82 66.04 32.47
N ILE A 613 36.16 65.11 33.17
CA ILE A 613 36.51 64.73 34.55
C ILE A 613 38.01 64.34 34.64
N ILE A 614 38.50 63.53 33.69
CA ILE A 614 39.92 63.14 33.65
C ILE A 614 40.83 64.30 33.21
N GLN A 615 40.41 65.17 32.28
CA GLN A 615 41.21 66.33 31.87
C GLN A 615 41.41 67.33 33.01
N ASP A 616 40.36 67.55 33.78
CA ASP A 616 40.30 68.52 34.88
C ASP A 616 41.05 68.02 36.12
N SER A 617 41.54 66.76 36.13
CA SER A 617 42.38 66.18 37.18
C SER A 617 43.88 66.51 37.02
N LYS A 618 44.24 67.51 36.22
CA LYS A 618 45.63 67.88 35.94
C LYS A 618 46.29 68.47 37.19
N GLY A 619 47.34 67.82 37.72
CA GLY A 619 48.16 68.32 38.84
C GLY A 619 48.17 67.41 40.08
N LEU A 620 48.60 67.94 41.24
CA LEU A 620 48.59 67.26 42.54
C LEU A 620 47.17 67.22 43.16
N VAL A 621 46.18 66.83 42.37
CA VAL A 621 44.79 66.68 42.84
C VAL A 621 44.70 65.41 43.69
N LEU A 622 44.02 65.48 44.85
CA LEU A 622 43.83 64.34 45.73
C LEU A 622 42.86 63.33 45.07
N GLU A 623 43.00 62.03 45.37
CA GLU A 623 42.10 61.02 44.79
C GLU A 623 40.64 61.22 45.23
N SER A 624 40.41 61.77 46.43
CA SER A 624 39.09 62.13 46.94
C SER A 624 38.38 63.17 46.06
N ASP A 625 39.12 64.14 45.52
CA ASP A 625 38.55 65.21 44.69
C ASP A 625 38.13 64.67 43.32
N ILE A 626 38.90 63.72 42.78
CA ILE A 626 38.57 63.03 41.52
C ILE A 626 37.35 62.13 41.74
N ARG A 627 37.27 61.42 42.87
CA ARG A 627 36.10 60.61 43.24
C ARG A 627 34.86 61.47 43.46
N GLY A 628 34.99 62.63 44.10
CA GLY A 628 33.89 63.60 44.27
C GLY A 628 33.37 64.14 42.94
N ARG A 629 34.25 64.42 41.96
CA ARG A 629 33.85 64.84 40.61
C ARG A 629 33.21 63.71 39.79
N MET A 630 33.57 62.45 40.07
CA MET A 630 32.93 61.28 39.45
C MET A 630 31.53 61.00 40.02
N GLN A 631 31.13 61.62 41.13
CA GLN A 631 29.88 61.27 41.84
C GLN A 631 28.63 61.50 40.97
N GLU A 632 28.52 62.64 40.27
CA GLU A 632 27.37 62.90 39.39
C GLU A 632 27.27 61.88 38.25
N LEU A 633 28.40 61.45 37.70
CA LEU A 633 28.43 60.36 36.72
C LEU A 633 28.04 59.02 37.36
N ASN A 634 28.54 58.75 38.56
CA ASN A 634 28.23 57.54 39.30
C ASN A 634 26.73 57.41 39.57
N ASP A 635 26.09 58.46 40.08
CA ASP A 635 24.65 58.49 40.34
C ASP A 635 23.84 58.29 39.05
N GLN A 636 24.30 58.86 37.92
CA GLN A 636 23.68 58.64 36.61
C GLN A 636 23.83 57.19 36.12
N LEU A 637 24.99 56.56 36.34
CA LEU A 637 25.22 55.15 36.01
C LEU A 637 24.36 54.23 36.87
N ILE A 638 24.32 54.46 38.19
CA ILE A 638 23.46 53.71 39.13
C ILE A 638 21.99 53.83 38.72
N GLY A 639 21.52 55.04 38.41
CA GLY A 639 20.15 55.27 37.93
C GLY A 639 19.83 54.50 36.64
N ALA A 640 20.76 54.49 35.68
CA ALA A 640 20.61 53.72 34.44
C ALA A 640 20.58 52.21 34.69
N ILE A 641 21.49 51.68 35.53
CA ILE A 641 21.55 50.25 35.88
C ILE A 641 20.25 49.81 36.57
N ASN A 642 19.77 50.58 37.56
CA ASN A 642 18.52 50.30 38.27
C ASN A 642 17.31 50.30 37.34
N HIS A 643 17.27 51.22 36.37
CA HIS A 643 16.22 51.25 35.36
C HIS A 643 16.29 50.02 34.45
N MET A 644 17.49 49.65 33.99
CA MET A 644 17.69 48.47 33.15
C MET A 644 17.23 47.18 33.84
N HIS A 645 17.49 47.03 35.13
CA HIS A 645 17.05 45.89 35.92
C HIS A 645 15.51 45.77 35.99
N LYS A 646 14.78 46.90 35.96
CA LYS A 646 13.32 46.88 35.98
C LYS A 646 12.70 46.45 34.64
N VAL A 647 13.37 46.76 33.53
CA VAL A 647 12.80 46.56 32.17
C VAL A 647 13.33 45.30 31.47
N SER A 648 14.41 44.69 31.95
CA SER A 648 15.08 43.54 31.30
C SER A 648 15.15 42.33 32.22
N GLU A 649 15.09 41.12 31.64
CA GLU A 649 15.40 39.88 32.38
C GLU A 649 16.90 39.77 32.67
N VAL A 650 17.26 38.93 33.65
CA VAL A 650 18.62 38.77 34.21
C VAL A 650 19.70 38.71 33.13
N HIS A 651 19.55 37.83 32.13
CA HIS A 651 20.59 37.66 31.10
C HIS A 651 20.73 38.87 30.17
N VAL A 652 19.63 39.51 29.79
CA VAL A 652 19.66 40.73 28.95
C VAL A 652 20.22 41.89 29.76
N PHE A 653 19.79 42.04 31.02
CA PHE A 653 20.30 43.04 31.95
C PHE A 653 21.82 42.93 32.15
N VAL A 654 22.33 41.73 32.45
CA VAL A 654 23.79 41.50 32.62
C VAL A 654 24.54 41.85 31.34
N ALA A 655 24.04 41.44 30.18
CA ALA A 655 24.68 41.72 28.91
C ALA A 655 24.71 43.23 28.57
N ILE A 656 23.64 43.98 28.87
CA ILE A 656 23.62 45.45 28.71
C ILE A 656 24.60 46.11 29.69
N CYS A 657 24.60 45.71 30.96
CA CYS A 657 25.50 46.29 31.96
C CYS A 657 26.98 46.04 31.63
N ARG A 658 27.33 44.82 31.23
CA ARG A 658 28.69 44.49 30.77
C ARG A 658 29.09 45.26 29.51
N GLY A 659 28.17 45.41 28.56
CA GLY A 659 28.39 46.22 27.37
C GLY A 659 28.56 47.70 27.70
N PHE A 660 27.77 48.21 28.64
CA PHE A 660 27.86 49.61 29.09
C PHE A 660 29.17 49.89 29.83
N TRP A 661 29.56 48.98 30.73
CA TRP A 661 30.85 49.02 31.42
C TRP A 661 32.02 48.99 30.42
N ASP A 662 31.99 48.08 29.44
CA ASP A 662 33.02 48.03 28.40
C ASP A 662 33.07 49.34 27.61
N ARG A 663 31.92 49.90 27.24
CA ARG A 663 31.84 51.14 26.47
C ARG A 663 32.40 52.34 27.24
N MET A 664 32.16 52.43 28.55
CA MET A 664 32.77 53.43 29.41
C MET A 664 34.30 53.24 29.48
N GLY A 665 34.76 51.99 29.56
CA GLY A 665 36.18 51.65 29.45
C GLY A 665 36.81 52.08 28.13
N GLN A 666 36.13 51.88 27.00
CA GLN A 666 36.58 52.34 25.68
C GLN A 666 36.73 53.87 25.62
N ASP A 667 35.89 54.62 26.33
CA ASP A 667 36.02 56.08 26.40
C ASP A 667 37.28 56.52 27.16
N VAL A 668 37.66 55.80 28.21
CA VAL A 668 38.95 55.99 28.90
C VAL A 668 40.11 55.58 27.98
N LEU A 669 39.99 54.42 27.31
CA LEU A 669 41.03 53.90 26.43
C LEU A 669 41.34 54.88 25.30
N ARG A 670 40.30 55.33 24.57
CA ARG A 670 40.45 56.34 23.51
C ARG A 670 41.03 57.65 24.04
N PHE A 671 40.73 58.03 25.28
CA PHE A 671 41.34 59.21 25.89
C PHE A 671 42.85 59.04 26.11
N LEU A 672 43.28 57.86 26.60
CA LEU A 672 44.69 57.54 26.84
C LEU A 672 45.48 57.36 25.53
N GLU A 673 44.90 56.70 24.53
CA GLU A 673 45.53 56.49 23.22
C GLU A 673 45.83 57.78 22.48
N ASN A 674 44.92 58.77 22.56
CA ASN A 674 45.10 60.09 21.97
C ASN A 674 46.16 60.95 22.69
N ARG A 675 46.68 60.50 23.84
CA ARG A 675 47.54 61.28 24.75
C ARG A 675 48.66 60.45 25.36
N LYS A 676 49.16 59.43 24.64
CA LYS A 676 50.15 58.44 25.13
C LYS A 676 51.36 59.07 25.84
N GLU A 677 51.80 60.26 25.44
CA GLU A 677 52.98 60.94 25.98
C GLU A 677 52.73 61.76 27.27
N ASN A 678 51.48 62.03 27.65
CA ASN A 678 51.17 62.91 28.78
C ASN A 678 50.78 62.15 30.06
N LYS A 679 51.76 61.92 30.93
CA LYS A 679 51.61 61.18 32.20
C LYS A 679 50.76 61.88 33.28
N ALA A 680 50.50 63.18 33.12
CA ALA A 680 49.76 63.99 34.11
C ALA A 680 48.31 63.52 34.37
N TRP A 681 47.73 62.72 33.47
CA TRP A 681 46.34 62.25 33.57
C TRP A 681 46.20 60.76 33.91
N TYR A 682 47.30 60.03 34.10
CA TYR A 682 47.25 58.60 34.40
C TYR A 682 46.65 58.32 35.78
N LYS A 683 46.92 59.19 36.76
CA LYS A 683 46.29 59.13 38.09
C LYS A 683 44.77 59.31 38.00
N GLY A 684 44.30 60.31 37.25
CA GLY A 684 42.87 60.54 37.01
C GLY A 684 42.19 59.38 36.29
N ALA A 685 42.82 58.83 35.26
CA ALA A 685 42.29 57.67 34.54
C ALA A 685 42.24 56.41 35.42
N ARG A 686 43.23 56.18 36.29
CA ARG A 686 43.26 55.03 37.22
C ARG A 686 42.11 55.12 38.23
N VAL A 687 41.90 56.29 38.83
CA VAL A 687 40.79 56.52 39.76
C VAL A 687 39.44 56.38 39.04
N ALA A 688 39.31 56.93 37.83
CA ALA A 688 38.07 56.82 37.05
C ALA A 688 37.71 55.37 36.73
N VAL A 689 38.69 54.54 36.34
CA VAL A 689 38.48 53.11 36.08
C VAL A 689 38.08 52.36 37.35
N SER A 690 38.77 52.60 38.47
CA SER A 690 38.41 52.01 39.76
C SER A 690 36.97 52.35 40.16
N VAL A 691 36.54 53.61 39.99
CA VAL A 691 35.16 54.03 40.28
C VAL A 691 34.18 53.30 39.36
N LEU A 692 34.45 53.20 38.06
CA LEU A 692 33.57 52.46 37.13
C LEU A 692 33.44 50.98 37.52
N ASP A 693 34.57 50.34 37.86
CA ASP A 693 34.59 48.93 38.26
C ASP A 693 33.78 48.72 39.55
N ASP A 694 34.01 49.56 40.56
CA ASP A 694 33.26 49.55 41.82
C ASP A 694 31.76 49.76 41.55
N THR A 695 31.38 50.74 40.72
CA THR A 695 29.98 51.07 40.41
C THR A 695 29.28 49.90 39.73
N PHE A 696 29.80 49.40 38.62
CA PHE A 696 29.13 48.33 37.87
C PHE A 696 29.12 47.02 38.67
N ALA A 697 30.23 46.63 39.29
CA ALA A 697 30.30 45.39 40.06
C ALA A 697 29.40 45.44 41.30
N SER A 698 29.47 46.51 42.10
CA SER A 698 28.65 46.62 43.32
C SER A 698 27.15 46.69 43.02
N GLN A 699 26.75 47.46 42.00
CA GLN A 699 25.34 47.61 41.66
C GLN A 699 24.76 46.34 41.03
N MET A 700 25.50 45.67 40.14
CA MET A 700 25.06 44.37 39.60
C MET A 700 24.94 43.35 40.73
N GLN A 701 25.93 43.27 41.63
CA GLN A 701 25.91 42.36 42.78
C GLN A 701 24.75 42.66 43.74
N GLN A 702 24.46 43.94 43.98
CA GLN A 702 23.35 44.37 44.83
C GLN A 702 21.98 43.95 44.27
N LEU A 703 21.79 44.05 42.95
CA LEU A 703 20.50 43.78 42.31
C LEU A 703 20.24 42.29 42.06
N LEU A 704 21.28 41.52 41.71
CA LEU A 704 21.12 40.11 41.33
C LEU A 704 21.60 39.11 42.38
N GLY A 705 22.38 39.55 43.37
CA GLY A 705 22.86 38.72 44.48
C GLY A 705 23.57 37.44 44.01
N ASN A 706 23.07 36.29 44.48
CA ASN A 706 23.63 34.97 44.19
C ASN A 706 23.34 34.46 42.76
N THR A 707 22.54 35.19 41.97
CA THR A 707 22.16 34.79 40.60
C THR A 707 23.28 35.09 39.59
N LEU A 708 24.24 35.94 39.96
CA LEU A 708 25.40 36.31 39.13
C LEU A 708 26.48 35.24 39.17
N GLN A 709 27.02 34.90 37.99
CA GLN A 709 28.21 34.07 37.90
C GLN A 709 29.47 34.91 38.21
N PRO A 710 30.52 34.36 38.86
CA PRO A 710 31.75 35.10 39.13
C PRO A 710 32.40 35.70 37.88
N LYS A 711 32.30 35.00 36.74
CA LYS A 711 32.78 35.46 35.43
C LYS A 711 32.04 36.70 34.90
N GLU A 712 30.81 36.94 35.34
CA GLU A 712 30.00 38.09 34.91
C GLU A 712 30.38 39.39 35.63
N LEU A 713 31.14 39.30 36.74
CA LEU A 713 31.72 40.42 37.48
C LEU A 713 33.15 40.75 37.04
N GLU A 714 33.76 39.92 36.18
CA GLU A 714 35.09 40.21 35.66
C GLU A 714 35.09 41.47 34.79
N PRO A 715 36.09 42.37 34.95
CA PRO A 715 36.15 43.61 34.20
C PRO A 715 36.19 43.34 32.68
N PRO A 716 35.41 44.08 31.87
CA PRO A 716 35.39 43.91 30.43
C PRO A 716 36.75 44.19 29.76
N ARG A 717 36.89 43.70 28.52
CA ARG A 717 38.16 43.75 27.76
C ARG A 717 38.77 45.15 27.70
N SER A 718 37.97 46.17 27.44
CA SER A 718 38.47 47.55 27.30
C SER A 718 39.02 48.08 28.63
N ILE A 719 38.42 47.70 29.75
CA ILE A 719 38.90 48.04 31.10
C ILE A 719 40.22 47.34 31.40
N MET A 720 40.33 46.04 31.08
CA MET A 720 41.57 45.29 31.24
C MET A 720 42.72 45.88 30.42
N GLU A 721 42.44 46.34 29.21
CA GLU A 721 43.42 47.00 28.34
C GLU A 721 43.87 48.35 28.90
N VAL A 722 42.93 49.15 29.41
CA VAL A 722 43.27 50.39 30.14
C VAL A 722 44.15 50.09 31.35
N ARG A 723 43.81 49.07 32.15
CA ARG A 723 44.64 48.64 33.30
C ARG A 723 46.05 48.27 32.85
N SER A 724 46.21 47.53 31.74
CA SER A 724 47.52 47.17 31.19
C SER A 724 48.36 48.41 30.82
N ILE A 725 47.77 49.42 30.18
CA ILE A 725 48.45 50.68 29.84
C ILE A 725 48.86 51.42 31.12
N LEU A 726 47.98 51.49 32.12
CA LEU A 726 48.22 52.20 33.38
C LEU A 726 49.17 51.48 34.36
N CYS A 727 49.35 50.17 34.20
CA CYS A 727 50.26 49.33 35.01
C CYS A 727 51.69 49.30 34.47
N LYS A 728 51.91 49.52 33.16
CA LYS A 728 53.26 49.59 32.56
C LYS A 728 54.15 50.69 33.15
N ASP A 729 53.58 51.66 33.86
CA ASP A 729 54.25 52.84 34.41
C ASP A 729 54.18 52.93 35.95
N ALA A 730 53.78 51.88 36.68
CA ALA A 730 53.88 51.87 38.14
C ALA A 730 55.36 51.72 38.58
N PRO A 731 55.93 52.61 39.41
CA PRO A 731 57.20 52.31 40.05
C PRO A 731 56.99 51.06 40.92
N ARG A 732 57.83 50.04 40.73
CA ARG A 732 57.87 48.85 41.61
C ARG A 732 58.04 49.33 43.06
N GLN A 733 56.93 49.46 43.79
CA GLN A 733 56.98 49.47 45.25
C GLN A 733 57.32 48.04 45.67
N LYS A 734 58.52 47.90 46.27
CA LYS A 734 59.00 46.66 46.86
C LYS A 734 58.07 46.24 48.00
N ASN A 735 57.69 44.96 47.95
CA ASN A 735 57.27 44.06 49.04
C ASN A 735 55.90 44.40 49.66
N SER A 736 55.04 43.45 50.04
CA SER A 736 55.18 42.00 50.26
C SER A 736 53.78 41.39 50.10
N GLY A 737 53.71 40.18 49.54
CA GLY A 737 52.47 39.53 49.19
C GLY A 737 51.58 39.19 50.38
N PHE A 738 50.28 39.33 50.16
CA PHE A 738 49.27 38.44 50.71
C PHE A 738 48.28 38.14 49.59
N TYR A 739 48.17 36.85 49.28
CA TYR A 739 47.21 36.28 48.34
C TYR A 739 45.78 36.44 48.88
N TYR A 740 44.88 36.93 48.03
CA TYR A 740 43.58 36.29 47.76
C TYR A 740 43.19 36.59 46.31
#